data_AF-A0AAW4YCH8-F1
#
_entry.id   AF-A0AAW4YCH8-F1
#
_cell.length_a   1.000
_cell.length_b   1.000
_cell.length_c   1.000
_cell.angle_alpha   90.00
_cell.angle_beta   90.00
_cell.angle_gamma   90.00
#
_symmetry.space_group_name_H-M   'P 1'
#
loop_
_entity.id
_entity.type
_entity.pdbx_description
1 polymer ?
#
loop_
_entity_poly.entity_id
_entity_poly.type
_entity_poly.pdbx_seq_one_letter_code
_entity_poly.pdbx_strand_id
1 'polypeptide(L)'
;NKNNYNTAVNNANGVINATNTPNMDANAINGMANQVNTTKAALNGAQNLAQAKTNATNTINNAHDLNQKQKDALKTQVNNAQRVSDANNVQHTATELNGAMTALKAAIADKERTKASGNYVNADQEKRQAYDSKVTNAENIINGTPNATLTVNDVNSVTSQVNAAKTALNGDNNLRVAKAHANNTIDGLAQLNNAQKAKLKEQVQSATTLDGVQTVKNSSQTLNTAMKGLRDSIANEATIKAGQNYTDASPNNRNEYDSAVTAAKAIINQTSNPTMEPNTITQATSQVTTKEHALNGAQNLAQAKTTAKNNLNNLTSINNAQKDALTHSIDGATTVAGVNQETAKATELNNAMRSLQNGINDETQTKQTQKYLDAEPSKKSAYDQAVNAAKAILTKASGQNVDKAAVEQALQNVNSTKTALNGDAKLNEAKAAAKQTLGTLTHINNAQRTALDNEITQATNVEGVNTVKAKAQQLDGAMGQLETSIRDKDTTLQSQNYQDADDAKRTAYSQAVNAAATILNKTAGGNTPKADVERAMQAVTQANTALNGIQNLERAKQAANTAITNASDLNTKQKEALKAQVTSAGRVSAANGVEHTATELNNAMTALKRAIADKAETKASGNYVNADANKRQAYDEKVTAAENIISGTPTPTLTPSDVTNAATQVTNAKTQLNGNHNLEVAKQNANTAIDGLTSLNGPQKAKLKEQVGQATTLPNVQTVRDNAQTLNTAMKGLRDSIANEATIKAGQNYTDASQNKQTDYNNAVSAAKAIIGQTSSPTMDAQEINQAKDQVTAKQQALNGQENLRTAQTNAKQHLNGLSDLTDAQKEAAKRQIEGATHFNEVTQAQNNADALNTAMTNLKNGIQDQNTIKQGVNFTDADEVKRNAYTNAVTQAEQILNKAQGPNTAKDGVETALQNVQRAKNELNGNQNVANAKTNAKNALNNLTSINNAQKDALKSQIEGATTVAGVNQVSTSASELNTAMSNLQSGINDETATKAAQKYTDADREKQAAYNDAVSAAKTLLNKTAGANDNKAAVEQALQRVNTAKSALNGDA
;
A
#
# COMPACT_ATOMS: atom_id res chain seq x y z
N ASN A 1 -123.72 76.28 -59.25
CA ASN A 1 -123.25 77.63 -59.66
C ASN A 1 -122.82 77.70 -61.13
N LYS A 2 -121.85 76.90 -61.60
CA LYS A 2 -121.40 76.92 -63.02
C LYS A 2 -122.53 76.69 -64.05
N ASN A 3 -123.41 75.72 -63.83
CA ASN A 3 -124.51 75.43 -64.77
C ASN A 3 -125.58 76.54 -64.80
N ASN A 4 -125.86 77.19 -63.67
CA ASN A 4 -126.83 78.30 -63.59
C ASN A 4 -126.33 79.55 -64.34
N TYR A 5 -125.04 79.87 -64.24
CA TYR A 5 -124.39 80.92 -65.01
C TYR A 5 -124.43 80.64 -66.52
N ASN A 6 -124.07 79.42 -66.93
CA ASN A 6 -124.11 79.04 -68.34
C ASN A 6 -125.53 79.13 -68.92
N THR A 7 -126.57 78.80 -68.14
CA THR A 7 -127.97 78.91 -68.56
C THR A 7 -128.41 80.36 -68.74
N ALA A 8 -128.05 81.26 -67.81
CA ALA A 8 -128.36 82.69 -67.91
C ALA A 8 -127.67 83.35 -69.13
N VAL A 9 -126.41 83.00 -69.41
CA VAL A 9 -125.66 83.48 -70.57
C VAL A 9 -126.28 82.97 -71.88
N ASN A 10 -126.70 81.70 -71.93
CA ASN A 10 -127.35 81.15 -73.11
C ASN A 10 -128.70 81.82 -73.40
N ASN A 11 -129.51 82.10 -72.36
CA ASN A 11 -130.77 82.84 -72.52
C ASN A 11 -130.55 84.26 -73.05
N ALA A 12 -129.53 84.98 -72.55
CA ALA A 12 -129.16 86.30 -73.07
C ALA A 12 -128.69 86.25 -74.54
N ASN A 13 -127.90 85.23 -74.91
CA ASN A 13 -127.48 84.99 -76.29
C ASN A 13 -128.66 84.67 -77.24
N GLY A 14 -129.73 84.07 -76.74
CA GLY A 14 -130.94 83.78 -77.53
C GLY A 14 -131.68 85.05 -77.97
N VAL A 15 -131.66 86.12 -77.18
CA VAL A 15 -132.32 87.41 -77.50
C VAL A 15 -131.45 88.30 -78.38
N ILE A 16 -130.13 88.25 -78.24
CA ILE A 16 -129.17 89.00 -79.09
C ILE A 16 -129.24 88.55 -80.56
N ASN A 17 -129.64 87.31 -80.83
CA ASN A 17 -129.55 86.68 -82.15
C ASN A 17 -130.89 86.50 -82.91
N ALA A 18 -132.00 87.17 -82.53
CA ALA A 18 -133.32 86.97 -83.15
C ALA A 18 -133.60 87.92 -84.36
N THR A 19 -133.95 87.36 -85.54
CA THR A 19 -134.11 88.13 -86.80
C THR A 19 -135.54 88.38 -87.31
N ASN A 20 -136.57 87.69 -86.80
CA ASN A 20 -137.94 87.76 -87.38
C ASN A 20 -139.02 88.46 -86.54
N THR A 21 -138.72 88.88 -85.30
CA THR A 21 -139.49 89.85 -84.50
C THR A 21 -138.59 90.37 -83.36
N PRO A 22 -137.79 91.43 -83.57
CA PRO A 22 -136.86 91.91 -82.55
C PRO A 22 -137.62 92.53 -81.36
N ASN A 23 -137.36 92.02 -80.16
CA ASN A 23 -137.92 92.56 -78.93
C ASN A 23 -137.17 93.83 -78.53
N MET A 24 -137.76 95.01 -78.81
CA MET A 24 -137.17 96.33 -78.50
C MET A 24 -137.59 96.88 -77.12
N ASP A 25 -138.10 96.03 -76.22
CA ASP A 25 -138.40 96.41 -74.83
C ASP A 25 -137.12 96.45 -73.97
N ALA A 26 -136.68 97.66 -73.63
CA ALA A 26 -135.51 97.91 -72.79
C ALA A 26 -135.60 97.27 -71.38
N ASN A 27 -136.81 97.08 -70.84
CA ASN A 27 -137.00 96.45 -69.53
C ASN A 27 -136.75 94.94 -69.59
N ALA A 28 -137.16 94.28 -70.66
CA ALA A 28 -136.90 92.85 -70.87
C ALA A 28 -135.39 92.57 -71.04
N ILE A 29 -134.68 93.43 -71.75
CA ILE A 29 -133.22 93.32 -71.96
C ILE A 29 -132.46 93.54 -70.64
N ASN A 30 -132.86 94.51 -69.83
CA ASN A 30 -132.27 94.74 -68.50
C ASN A 30 -132.53 93.59 -67.53
N GLY A 31 -133.70 92.94 -67.60
CA GLY A 31 -133.99 91.73 -66.82
C GLY A 31 -132.99 90.60 -67.10
N MET A 32 -132.65 90.38 -68.38
CA MET A 32 -131.67 89.36 -68.77
C MET A 32 -130.24 89.73 -68.40
N ALA A 33 -129.84 91.00 -68.54
CA ALA A 33 -128.52 91.47 -68.09
C ALA A 33 -128.34 91.27 -66.57
N ASN A 34 -129.39 91.52 -65.78
CA ASN A 34 -129.37 91.28 -64.34
C ASN A 34 -129.24 89.79 -63.99
N GLN A 35 -129.93 88.90 -64.71
CA GLN A 35 -129.85 87.45 -64.49
C GLN A 35 -128.43 86.90 -64.76
N VAL A 36 -127.76 87.40 -65.81
CA VAL A 36 -126.36 87.04 -66.10
C VAL A 36 -125.42 87.56 -65.01
N ASN A 37 -125.61 88.78 -64.52
CA ASN A 37 -124.76 89.36 -63.49
C ASN A 37 -124.92 88.67 -62.12
N THR A 38 -126.14 88.32 -61.71
CA THR A 38 -126.36 87.60 -60.42
C THR A 38 -125.76 86.19 -60.46
N THR A 39 -125.91 85.48 -61.57
CA THR A 39 -125.34 84.13 -61.70
C THR A 39 -123.82 84.13 -61.87
N LYS A 40 -123.24 85.20 -62.43
CA LYS A 40 -121.78 85.42 -62.47
C LYS A 40 -121.20 85.60 -61.07
N ALA A 41 -121.86 86.41 -60.23
CA ALA A 41 -121.45 86.67 -58.86
C ALA A 41 -121.48 85.40 -57.98
N ALA A 42 -122.28 84.39 -58.34
CA ALA A 42 -122.38 83.14 -57.60
C ALA A 42 -121.27 82.10 -57.91
N LEU A 43 -120.30 82.36 -58.80
CA LEU A 43 -119.24 81.40 -59.15
C LEU A 43 -118.12 81.37 -58.07
N ASN A 44 -117.90 80.22 -57.42
CA ASN A 44 -117.05 80.02 -56.24
C ASN A 44 -115.75 79.23 -56.48
N GLY A 45 -115.17 79.31 -57.68
CA GLY A 45 -113.97 78.54 -58.07
C GLY A 45 -112.73 78.80 -57.22
N ALA A 46 -112.56 80.01 -56.69
CA ALA A 46 -111.42 80.37 -55.84
C ALA A 46 -111.44 79.64 -54.48
N GLN A 47 -112.63 79.42 -53.89
CA GLN A 47 -112.78 78.70 -52.62
C GLN A 47 -112.46 77.21 -52.77
N ASN A 48 -112.90 76.58 -53.86
CA ASN A 48 -112.66 75.15 -54.08
C ASN A 48 -111.17 74.83 -54.30
N LEU A 49 -110.44 75.72 -54.99
CA LEU A 49 -108.99 75.59 -55.15
C LEU A 49 -108.26 75.73 -53.81
N ALA A 50 -108.68 76.66 -52.96
CA ALA A 50 -108.12 76.82 -51.62
C ALA A 50 -108.33 75.56 -50.76
N GLN A 51 -109.54 74.98 -50.77
CA GLN A 51 -109.85 73.76 -50.02
C GLN A 51 -109.00 72.56 -50.49
N ALA A 52 -108.83 72.39 -51.81
CA ALA A 52 -108.01 71.30 -52.36
C ALA A 52 -106.53 71.45 -51.98
N LYS A 53 -105.99 72.68 -51.99
CA LYS A 53 -104.64 72.96 -51.49
C LYS A 53 -104.49 72.63 -50.00
N THR A 54 -105.47 72.95 -49.17
CA THR A 54 -105.46 72.60 -47.74
C THR A 54 -105.42 71.09 -47.52
N ASN A 55 -106.26 70.32 -48.23
CA ASN A 55 -106.31 68.85 -48.09
C ASN A 55 -105.00 68.18 -48.53
N ALA A 56 -104.43 68.61 -49.66
CA ALA A 56 -103.15 68.11 -50.14
C ALA A 56 -102.01 68.44 -49.17
N THR A 57 -101.98 69.66 -48.64
CA THR A 57 -101.01 70.09 -47.62
C THR A 57 -101.11 69.26 -46.34
N ASN A 58 -102.33 68.98 -45.87
CA ASN A 58 -102.54 68.14 -44.68
C ASN A 58 -102.06 66.70 -44.90
N THR A 59 -102.30 66.13 -46.07
CA THR A 59 -101.82 64.78 -46.42
C THR A 59 -100.29 64.71 -46.42
N ILE A 60 -99.63 65.72 -46.99
CA ILE A 60 -98.16 65.80 -47.00
C ILE A 60 -97.59 65.98 -45.59
N ASN A 61 -98.24 66.79 -44.75
CA ASN A 61 -97.84 66.95 -43.35
C ASN A 61 -97.89 65.61 -42.61
N ASN A 62 -98.97 64.85 -42.82
CA ASN A 62 -99.22 63.57 -42.16
C ASN A 62 -98.48 62.38 -42.79
N ALA A 63 -97.76 62.57 -43.90
CA ALA A 63 -96.95 61.53 -44.51
C ALA A 63 -95.67 61.29 -43.68
N HIS A 64 -95.71 60.39 -42.70
CA HIS A 64 -94.66 60.22 -41.69
C HIS A 64 -93.30 59.73 -42.22
N ASP A 65 -93.29 59.06 -43.37
CA ASP A 65 -92.09 58.44 -43.94
C ASP A 65 -91.40 59.30 -44.99
N LEU A 66 -92.09 60.31 -45.51
CA LEU A 66 -91.46 61.35 -46.32
C LEU A 66 -90.48 62.16 -45.49
N ASN A 67 -89.28 62.37 -46.04
CA ASN A 67 -88.32 63.30 -45.45
C ASN A 67 -88.80 64.75 -45.60
N GLN A 68 -88.23 65.65 -44.80
CA GLN A 68 -88.68 67.05 -44.78
C GLN A 68 -88.56 67.73 -46.16
N LYS A 69 -87.49 67.45 -46.92
CA LYS A 69 -87.33 68.03 -48.26
C LYS A 69 -88.37 67.52 -49.26
N GLN A 70 -88.76 66.25 -49.19
CA GLN A 70 -89.85 65.69 -49.99
C GLN A 70 -91.18 66.35 -49.62
N LYS A 71 -91.44 66.54 -48.32
CA LYS A 71 -92.64 67.27 -47.85
C LYS A 71 -92.65 68.71 -48.36
N ASP A 72 -91.54 69.42 -48.26
CA ASP A 72 -91.44 70.83 -48.67
C ASP A 72 -91.58 70.98 -50.18
N ALA A 73 -90.98 70.07 -50.96
CA ALA A 73 -91.12 70.09 -52.41
C ALA A 73 -92.55 69.74 -52.86
N LEU A 74 -93.21 68.77 -52.22
CA LEU A 74 -94.62 68.47 -52.49
C LEU A 74 -95.53 69.64 -52.07
N LYS A 75 -95.28 70.29 -50.93
CA LYS A 75 -96.02 71.50 -50.51
C LYS A 75 -95.85 72.63 -51.51
N THR A 76 -94.66 72.78 -52.08
CA THR A 76 -94.40 73.76 -53.15
C THR A 76 -95.23 73.44 -54.38
N GLN A 77 -95.31 72.16 -54.79
CA GLN A 77 -96.19 71.73 -55.88
C GLN A 77 -97.68 71.99 -55.57
N VAL A 78 -98.13 71.75 -54.32
CA VAL A 78 -99.49 72.10 -53.88
C VAL A 78 -99.74 73.61 -53.97
N ASN A 79 -98.81 74.43 -53.49
CA ASN A 79 -98.95 75.89 -53.52
C ASN A 79 -99.02 76.43 -54.96
N ASN A 80 -98.28 75.82 -55.88
CA ASN A 80 -98.28 76.19 -57.30
C ASN A 80 -99.49 75.65 -58.09
N ALA A 81 -100.31 74.78 -57.50
CA ALA A 81 -101.49 74.25 -58.17
C ALA A 81 -102.44 75.38 -58.59
N GLN A 82 -102.80 75.45 -59.88
CA GLN A 82 -103.74 76.45 -60.39
C GLN A 82 -105.16 75.87 -60.53
N ARG A 83 -105.30 74.54 -60.50
CA ARG A 83 -106.57 73.82 -60.54
C ARG A 83 -106.70 72.85 -59.37
N VAL A 84 -107.94 72.55 -58.99
CA VAL A 84 -108.27 71.56 -57.96
C VAL A 84 -107.67 70.17 -58.29
N SER A 85 -107.67 69.79 -59.57
CA SER A 85 -107.05 68.54 -60.04
C SER A 85 -105.56 68.46 -59.75
N ASP A 86 -104.84 69.58 -59.87
CA ASP A 86 -103.39 69.60 -59.71
C ASP A 86 -103.03 69.42 -58.23
N ALA A 87 -103.78 70.05 -57.32
CA ALA A 87 -103.61 69.85 -55.87
C ALA A 87 -103.93 68.40 -55.45
N ASN A 88 -104.99 67.79 -56.00
CA ASN A 88 -105.34 66.39 -55.72
C ASN A 88 -104.31 65.39 -56.25
N ASN A 89 -103.70 65.65 -57.42
CA ASN A 89 -102.64 64.79 -57.95
C ASN A 89 -101.41 64.81 -57.05
N VAL A 90 -101.01 65.98 -56.55
CA VAL A 90 -99.89 66.09 -55.61
C VAL A 90 -100.20 65.37 -54.28
N GLN A 91 -101.46 65.40 -53.82
CA GLN A 91 -101.92 64.62 -52.67
C GLN A 91 -101.75 63.10 -52.88
N HIS A 92 -102.09 62.61 -54.07
CA HIS A 92 -101.94 61.19 -54.42
C HIS A 92 -100.45 60.79 -54.47
N THR A 93 -99.61 61.57 -55.17
CA THR A 93 -98.15 61.37 -55.22
C THR A 93 -97.53 61.34 -53.83
N ALA A 94 -97.97 62.23 -52.92
CA ALA A 94 -97.48 62.25 -51.55
C ALA A 94 -97.79 60.96 -50.79
N THR A 95 -98.97 60.37 -51.02
CA THR A 95 -99.39 59.11 -50.37
C THR A 95 -98.58 57.92 -50.89
N GLU A 96 -98.41 57.80 -52.20
CA GLU A 96 -97.66 56.70 -52.81
C GLU A 96 -96.16 56.79 -52.48
N LEU A 97 -95.58 57.99 -52.53
CA LEU A 97 -94.18 58.21 -52.18
C LEU A 97 -93.93 57.88 -50.71
N ASN A 98 -94.87 58.17 -49.81
CA ASN A 98 -94.78 57.78 -48.41
C ASN A 98 -94.71 56.25 -48.24
N GLY A 99 -95.52 55.51 -49.00
CA GLY A 99 -95.48 54.05 -49.03
C GLY A 99 -94.13 53.51 -49.52
N ALA A 100 -93.58 54.07 -50.61
CA ALA A 100 -92.27 53.67 -51.12
C ALA A 100 -91.13 53.96 -50.12
N MET A 101 -91.19 55.11 -49.44
CA MET A 101 -90.22 55.48 -48.41
C MET A 101 -90.29 54.55 -47.18
N THR A 102 -91.48 54.08 -46.83
CA THR A 102 -91.67 53.06 -45.77
C THR A 102 -90.93 51.76 -46.14
N ALA A 103 -91.09 51.29 -47.38
CA ALA A 103 -90.42 50.09 -47.86
C ALA A 103 -88.88 50.25 -47.91
N LEU A 104 -88.38 51.42 -48.30
CA LEU A 104 -86.95 51.72 -48.32
C LEU A 104 -86.35 51.71 -46.90
N LYS A 105 -87.03 52.32 -45.91
CA LYS A 105 -86.63 52.27 -44.50
C LYS A 105 -86.58 50.84 -43.96
N ALA A 106 -87.56 50.01 -44.31
CA ALA A 106 -87.59 48.60 -43.92
C ALA A 106 -86.43 47.79 -44.52
N ALA A 107 -86.08 48.02 -45.78
CA ALA A 107 -85.01 47.29 -46.48
C ALA A 107 -83.60 47.50 -45.89
N ILE A 108 -83.37 48.61 -45.18
CA ILE A 108 -82.09 48.89 -44.50
C ILE A 108 -82.17 48.80 -42.96
N ALA A 109 -83.31 48.42 -42.40
CA ALA A 109 -83.52 48.41 -40.95
C ALA A 109 -82.56 47.46 -40.21
N ASP A 110 -82.15 46.36 -40.86
CA ASP A 110 -81.25 45.35 -40.30
C ASP A 110 -79.81 45.44 -40.84
N LYS A 111 -79.40 46.63 -41.32
CA LYS A 111 -78.07 46.86 -41.90
C LYS A 111 -76.92 46.45 -40.97
N GLU A 112 -77.01 46.80 -39.69
CA GLU A 112 -75.97 46.51 -38.69
C GLU A 112 -75.90 45.02 -38.38
N ARG A 113 -77.06 44.35 -38.30
CA ARG A 113 -77.13 42.90 -38.12
C ARG A 113 -76.56 42.16 -39.34
N THR A 114 -76.80 42.67 -40.53
CA THR A 114 -76.23 42.12 -41.77
C THR A 114 -74.71 42.27 -41.78
N LYS A 115 -74.18 43.45 -41.42
CA LYS A 115 -72.73 43.71 -41.32
C LYS A 115 -72.02 42.84 -40.28
N ALA A 116 -72.69 42.47 -39.19
CA ALA A 116 -72.15 41.58 -38.17
C ALA A 116 -72.25 40.07 -38.53
N SER A 117 -73.00 39.72 -39.57
CA SER A 117 -73.22 38.32 -39.96
C SER A 117 -71.98 37.70 -40.62
N GLY A 118 -71.80 36.38 -40.46
CA GLY A 118 -70.76 35.63 -41.17
C GLY A 118 -70.86 35.78 -42.69
N ASN A 119 -72.07 35.93 -43.22
CA ASN A 119 -72.31 36.13 -44.64
C ASN A 119 -71.79 37.48 -45.15
N TYR A 120 -71.70 38.50 -44.30
CA TYR A 120 -71.02 39.76 -44.64
C TYR A 120 -69.53 39.71 -44.31
N VAL A 121 -69.14 39.31 -43.09
CA VAL A 121 -67.74 39.35 -42.64
C VAL A 121 -66.83 38.53 -43.56
N ASN A 122 -67.29 37.38 -44.05
CA ASN A 122 -66.53 36.50 -44.94
C ASN A 122 -66.79 36.75 -46.44
N ALA A 123 -67.68 37.69 -46.80
CA ALA A 123 -68.00 37.98 -48.21
C ALA A 123 -66.82 38.63 -48.92
N ASP A 124 -66.81 38.50 -50.25
CA ASP A 124 -65.83 39.19 -51.09
C ASP A 124 -65.89 40.70 -50.81
N GLN A 125 -64.73 41.33 -50.77
CA GLN A 125 -64.61 42.76 -50.48
C GLN A 125 -65.51 43.61 -51.40
N GLU A 126 -65.58 43.27 -52.68
CA GLU A 126 -66.41 43.95 -53.67
C GLU A 126 -67.91 43.86 -53.33
N LYS A 127 -68.39 42.69 -52.88
CA LYS A 127 -69.81 42.49 -52.50
C LYS A 127 -70.18 43.21 -51.21
N ARG A 128 -69.26 43.25 -50.24
CA ARG A 128 -69.42 44.07 -49.02
C ARG A 128 -69.53 45.56 -49.35
N GLN A 129 -68.61 46.05 -50.18
CA GLN A 129 -68.61 47.45 -50.63
C GLN A 129 -69.86 47.79 -51.46
N ALA A 130 -70.33 46.87 -52.31
CA ALA A 130 -71.57 47.04 -53.06
C ALA A 130 -72.78 47.16 -52.13
N TYR A 131 -72.91 46.27 -51.15
CA TYR A 131 -73.97 46.34 -50.14
C TYR A 131 -73.91 47.65 -49.34
N ASP A 132 -72.74 48.02 -48.83
CA ASP A 132 -72.53 49.26 -48.08
C ASP A 132 -72.90 50.49 -48.90
N SER A 133 -72.47 50.54 -50.16
CA SER A 133 -72.78 51.66 -51.06
C SER A 133 -74.28 51.78 -51.34
N LYS A 134 -75.00 50.65 -51.49
CA LYS A 134 -76.46 50.66 -51.70
C LYS A 134 -77.21 51.06 -50.44
N VAL A 135 -76.77 50.60 -49.27
CA VAL A 135 -77.32 51.03 -47.97
C VAL A 135 -77.10 52.53 -47.78
N THR A 136 -75.90 53.05 -48.05
CA THR A 136 -75.62 54.49 -47.98
C THR A 136 -76.48 55.30 -48.96
N ASN A 137 -76.71 54.79 -50.18
CA ASN A 137 -77.61 55.44 -51.12
C ASN A 137 -79.07 55.49 -50.60
N ALA A 138 -79.54 54.40 -49.97
CA ALA A 138 -80.86 54.37 -49.33
C ALA A 138 -80.95 55.33 -48.12
N GLU A 139 -79.91 55.39 -47.29
CA GLU A 139 -79.81 56.34 -46.16
C GLU A 139 -79.86 57.80 -46.65
N ASN A 140 -79.14 58.11 -47.73
CA ASN A 140 -79.14 59.43 -48.35
C ASN A 140 -80.55 59.86 -48.78
N ILE A 141 -81.33 58.94 -49.37
CA ILE A 141 -82.74 59.20 -49.76
C ILE A 141 -83.64 59.36 -48.53
N ILE A 142 -83.47 58.51 -47.50
CA ILE A 142 -84.23 58.59 -46.24
C ILE A 142 -83.96 59.92 -45.53
N ASN A 143 -82.73 60.40 -45.55
CA ASN A 143 -82.30 61.63 -44.87
C ASN A 143 -82.51 62.90 -45.71
N GLY A 144 -82.84 62.78 -47.00
CA GLY A 144 -83.09 63.92 -47.90
C GLY A 144 -81.82 64.64 -48.36
N THR A 145 -80.72 63.93 -48.57
CA THR A 145 -79.43 64.48 -48.99
C THR A 145 -78.87 63.72 -50.20
N PRO A 146 -78.44 64.37 -51.30
CA PRO A 146 -78.37 65.82 -51.53
C PRO A 146 -79.73 66.44 -51.93
N ASN A 147 -80.59 65.74 -52.68
CA ASN A 147 -81.84 66.24 -53.25
C ASN A 147 -83.07 65.39 -52.90
N ALA A 148 -84.27 66.00 -52.93
CA ALA A 148 -85.53 65.29 -52.69
C ALA A 148 -85.94 64.46 -53.91
N THR A 149 -85.91 63.13 -53.80
CA THR A 149 -86.48 62.23 -54.81
C THR A 149 -88.00 62.19 -54.64
N LEU A 150 -88.74 62.67 -55.65
CA LEU A 150 -90.20 62.75 -55.61
C LEU A 150 -90.91 61.62 -56.37
N THR A 151 -90.16 60.72 -57.02
CA THR A 151 -90.77 59.62 -57.78
C THR A 151 -90.77 58.32 -56.97
N VAL A 152 -91.91 57.64 -56.98
CA VAL A 152 -92.12 56.34 -56.35
C VAL A 152 -91.18 55.27 -56.94
N ASN A 153 -90.95 55.32 -58.26
CA ASN A 153 -90.13 54.35 -58.98
C ASN A 153 -88.65 54.42 -58.59
N ASP A 154 -88.09 55.62 -58.40
CA ASP A 154 -86.69 55.76 -57.99
C ASP A 154 -86.47 55.21 -56.57
N VAL A 155 -87.39 55.46 -55.65
CA VAL A 155 -87.34 54.93 -54.28
C VAL A 155 -87.45 53.39 -54.30
N ASN A 156 -88.38 52.82 -55.09
CA ASN A 156 -88.52 51.38 -55.23
C ASN A 156 -87.31 50.70 -55.92
N SER A 157 -86.67 51.40 -56.87
CA SER A 157 -85.44 50.93 -57.51
C SER A 157 -84.31 50.81 -56.50
N VAL A 158 -84.12 51.81 -55.62
CA VAL A 158 -83.09 51.76 -54.57
C VAL A 158 -83.39 50.66 -53.54
N THR A 159 -84.65 50.49 -53.13
CA THR A 159 -85.09 49.37 -52.27
C THR A 159 -84.70 48.02 -52.88
N SER A 160 -84.96 47.83 -54.17
CA SER A 160 -84.61 46.60 -54.89
C SER A 160 -83.10 46.38 -54.98
N GLN A 161 -82.33 47.45 -55.22
CA GLN A 161 -80.87 47.38 -55.28
C GLN A 161 -80.21 47.03 -53.94
N VAL A 162 -80.74 47.54 -52.83
CA VAL A 162 -80.29 47.16 -51.47
C VAL A 162 -80.53 45.68 -51.23
N ASN A 163 -81.73 45.18 -51.51
CA ASN A 163 -82.07 43.76 -51.32
C ASN A 163 -81.25 42.83 -52.23
N ALA A 164 -81.00 43.24 -53.47
CA ALA A 164 -80.14 42.50 -54.39
C ALA A 164 -78.68 42.45 -53.89
N ALA A 165 -78.13 43.58 -53.45
CA ALA A 165 -76.77 43.64 -52.91
C ALA A 165 -76.63 42.84 -51.60
N LYS A 166 -77.67 42.83 -50.76
CA LYS A 166 -77.74 42.00 -49.54
C LYS A 166 -77.73 40.51 -49.84
N THR A 167 -78.50 40.09 -50.85
CA THR A 167 -78.56 38.69 -51.29
C THR A 167 -77.26 38.26 -51.98
N ALA A 168 -76.56 39.18 -52.62
CA ALA A 168 -75.29 38.93 -53.29
C ALA A 168 -74.12 38.68 -52.32
N LEU A 169 -74.25 39.02 -51.03
CA LEU A 169 -73.26 38.69 -50.00
C LEU A 169 -73.06 37.17 -49.94
N ASN A 170 -71.81 36.73 -50.02
CA ASN A 170 -71.43 35.34 -50.21
C ASN A 170 -70.50 34.79 -49.14
N GLY A 171 -70.42 35.43 -47.98
CA GLY A 171 -69.46 35.05 -46.94
C GLY A 171 -69.65 33.65 -46.39
N ASP A 172 -70.89 33.18 -46.27
CA ASP A 172 -71.16 31.81 -45.79
C ASP A 172 -70.65 30.77 -46.80
N ASN A 173 -70.80 31.07 -48.10
CA ASN A 173 -70.25 30.23 -49.16
C ASN A 173 -68.72 30.24 -49.18
N ASN A 174 -68.11 31.42 -49.04
CA ASN A 174 -66.66 31.57 -48.98
C ASN A 174 -66.06 30.81 -47.77
N LEU A 175 -66.67 30.94 -46.59
CA LEU A 175 -66.25 30.21 -45.40
C LEU A 175 -66.38 28.69 -45.58
N ARG A 176 -67.48 28.22 -46.16
CA ARG A 176 -67.70 26.80 -46.46
C ARG A 176 -66.64 26.25 -47.43
N VAL A 177 -66.33 26.98 -48.51
CA VAL A 177 -65.31 26.61 -49.49
C VAL A 177 -63.92 26.60 -48.84
N ALA A 178 -63.58 27.60 -48.03
CA ALA A 178 -62.33 27.64 -47.29
C ALA A 178 -62.17 26.45 -46.33
N LYS A 179 -63.24 26.09 -45.59
CA LYS A 179 -63.25 24.90 -44.72
C LYS A 179 -63.02 23.60 -45.51
N ALA A 180 -63.68 23.45 -46.67
CA ALA A 180 -63.49 22.28 -47.54
C ALA A 180 -62.04 22.18 -48.05
N HIS A 181 -61.45 23.29 -48.50
CA HIS A 181 -60.04 23.31 -48.92
C HIS A 181 -59.06 23.03 -47.78
N ALA A 182 -59.31 23.57 -46.57
CA ALA A 182 -58.48 23.29 -45.41
C ALA A 182 -58.55 21.81 -44.99
N ASN A 183 -59.75 21.22 -44.98
CA ASN A 183 -59.92 19.78 -44.72
C ASN A 183 -59.19 18.91 -45.74
N ASN A 184 -59.30 19.21 -47.04
CA ASN A 184 -58.56 18.51 -48.09
C ASN A 184 -57.03 18.67 -47.94
N THR A 185 -56.57 19.86 -47.52
CA THR A 185 -55.15 20.10 -47.24
C THR A 185 -54.68 19.21 -46.08
N ILE A 186 -55.44 19.15 -44.99
CA ILE A 186 -55.14 18.32 -43.80
C ILE A 186 -55.10 16.83 -44.16
N ASP A 187 -56.00 16.36 -45.03
CA ASP A 187 -55.98 14.98 -45.51
C ASP A 187 -54.69 14.62 -46.24
N GLY A 188 -54.18 15.55 -47.07
CA GLY A 188 -52.92 15.38 -47.81
C GLY A 188 -51.65 15.43 -46.95
N LEU A 189 -51.72 15.80 -45.67
CA LEU A 189 -50.56 15.85 -44.77
C LEU A 189 -50.17 14.43 -44.32
N ALA A 190 -49.25 13.80 -45.06
CA ALA A 190 -48.85 12.41 -44.88
C ALA A 190 -48.21 12.09 -43.51
N GLN A 191 -47.69 13.10 -42.81
CA GLN A 191 -46.96 12.89 -41.56
C GLN A 191 -47.85 13.05 -40.32
N LEU A 192 -49.09 13.49 -40.46
CA LEU A 192 -49.99 13.51 -39.30
C LEU A 192 -50.58 12.12 -39.06
N ASN A 193 -50.67 11.72 -37.78
CA ASN A 193 -51.46 10.53 -37.44
C ASN A 193 -52.95 10.84 -37.61
N ASN A 194 -53.78 9.79 -37.70
CA ASN A 194 -55.21 9.95 -37.98
C ASN A 194 -55.93 10.77 -36.90
N ALA A 195 -55.51 10.66 -35.65
CA ALA A 195 -56.09 11.42 -34.54
C ALA A 195 -55.77 12.92 -34.65
N GLN A 196 -54.53 13.29 -35.00
CA GLN A 196 -54.11 14.67 -35.26
C GLN A 196 -54.91 15.29 -36.41
N LYS A 197 -55.08 14.54 -37.52
CA LYS A 197 -55.92 14.98 -38.66
C LYS A 197 -57.36 15.22 -38.24
N ALA A 198 -57.95 14.30 -37.47
CA ALA A 198 -59.31 14.46 -36.95
C ALA A 198 -59.45 15.71 -36.08
N LYS A 199 -58.49 15.95 -35.17
CA LYS A 199 -58.53 17.11 -34.28
C LYS A 199 -58.37 18.45 -35.03
N LEU A 200 -57.53 18.49 -36.06
CA LEU A 200 -57.40 19.67 -36.93
C LEU A 200 -58.68 19.91 -37.74
N LYS A 201 -59.35 18.86 -38.23
CA LYS A 201 -60.64 18.98 -38.92
C LYS A 201 -61.74 19.50 -37.99
N GLU A 202 -61.75 19.11 -36.71
CA GLU A 202 -62.64 19.71 -35.70
C GLU A 202 -62.38 21.22 -35.53
N GLN A 203 -61.10 21.61 -35.49
CA GLN A 203 -60.71 23.03 -35.39
C GLN A 203 -61.12 23.82 -36.65
N VAL A 204 -60.97 23.24 -37.85
CA VAL A 204 -61.47 23.83 -39.11
C VAL A 204 -62.99 24.00 -39.07
N GLN A 205 -63.72 22.99 -38.59
CA GLN A 205 -65.16 23.04 -38.49
C GLN A 205 -65.63 24.14 -37.52
N SER A 206 -64.88 24.36 -36.44
CA SER A 206 -65.17 25.37 -35.42
C SER A 206 -64.84 26.82 -35.83
N ALA A 207 -64.02 27.02 -36.86
CA ALA A 207 -63.66 28.35 -37.34
C ALA A 207 -64.87 29.09 -37.93
N THR A 208 -65.14 30.32 -37.49
CA THR A 208 -66.28 31.14 -37.98
C THR A 208 -65.87 32.20 -39.00
N THR A 209 -64.56 32.35 -39.24
CA THR A 209 -63.98 33.33 -40.18
C THR A 209 -62.98 32.66 -41.12
N LEU A 210 -62.73 33.29 -42.28
CA LEU A 210 -61.71 32.84 -43.24
C LEU A 210 -60.31 32.80 -42.63
N ASP A 211 -59.95 33.79 -41.81
CA ASP A 211 -58.66 33.84 -41.11
C ASP A 211 -58.50 32.69 -40.11
N GLY A 212 -59.56 32.36 -39.35
CA GLY A 212 -59.53 31.21 -38.43
C GLY A 212 -59.26 29.89 -39.15
N VAL A 213 -59.83 29.69 -40.34
CA VAL A 213 -59.54 28.52 -41.19
C VAL A 213 -58.09 28.52 -41.66
N GLN A 214 -57.54 29.69 -42.03
CA GLN A 214 -56.14 29.83 -42.45
C GLN A 214 -55.15 29.57 -41.30
N THR A 215 -55.45 29.99 -40.08
CA THR A 215 -54.65 29.68 -38.89
C THR A 215 -54.54 28.17 -38.67
N VAL A 216 -55.67 27.44 -38.72
CA VAL A 216 -55.67 25.98 -38.55
C VAL A 216 -54.88 25.29 -39.68
N LYS A 217 -54.99 25.80 -40.92
CA LYS A 217 -54.18 25.31 -42.05
C LYS A 217 -52.68 25.48 -41.79
N ASN A 218 -52.22 26.64 -41.33
CA ASN A 218 -50.81 26.86 -41.01
C ASN A 218 -50.35 25.96 -39.85
N SER A 219 -51.14 25.85 -38.78
CA SER A 219 -50.84 24.96 -37.64
C SER A 219 -50.73 23.49 -38.07
N SER A 220 -51.58 23.04 -39.01
CA SER A 220 -51.51 21.68 -39.54
C SER A 220 -50.20 21.40 -40.27
N GLN A 221 -49.67 22.37 -41.03
CA GLN A 221 -48.39 22.25 -41.72
C GLN A 221 -47.21 22.21 -40.75
N THR A 222 -47.19 23.10 -39.74
CA THR A 222 -46.17 23.10 -38.68
C THR A 222 -46.15 21.78 -37.93
N LEU A 223 -47.33 21.26 -37.55
CA LEU A 223 -47.46 19.98 -36.87
C LEU A 223 -46.98 18.81 -37.77
N ASN A 224 -47.30 18.84 -39.07
CA ASN A 224 -46.86 17.84 -40.03
C ASN A 224 -45.32 17.84 -40.19
N THR A 225 -44.69 19.01 -40.18
CA THR A 225 -43.22 19.12 -40.20
C THR A 225 -42.58 18.55 -38.93
N ALA A 226 -43.13 18.85 -37.75
CA ALA A 226 -42.64 18.28 -36.49
C ALA A 226 -42.77 16.74 -36.48
N MET A 227 -43.92 16.22 -36.93
CA MET A 227 -44.13 14.77 -37.05
C MET A 227 -43.23 14.11 -38.10
N LYS A 228 -42.85 14.84 -39.17
CA LYS A 228 -41.83 14.39 -40.11
C LYS A 228 -40.50 14.21 -39.40
N GLY A 229 -40.06 15.22 -38.63
CA GLY A 229 -38.82 15.16 -37.86
C GLY A 229 -38.78 14.00 -36.88
N LEU A 230 -39.89 13.73 -36.19
CA LEU A 230 -40.01 12.61 -35.25
C LEU A 230 -39.96 11.24 -35.96
N ARG A 231 -40.58 11.10 -37.13
CA ARG A 231 -40.47 9.86 -37.93
C ARG A 231 -39.07 9.67 -38.49
N ASP A 232 -38.45 10.74 -38.98
CA ASP A 232 -37.09 10.69 -39.51
C ASP A 232 -36.09 10.29 -38.41
N SER A 233 -36.23 10.79 -37.17
CA SER A 233 -35.32 10.45 -36.07
C SER A 233 -35.34 8.98 -35.66
N ILE A 234 -36.40 8.24 -35.96
CA ILE A 234 -36.49 6.80 -35.66
C ILE A 234 -36.39 5.92 -36.90
N ALA A 235 -36.27 6.50 -38.10
CA ALA A 235 -36.25 5.75 -39.36
C ALA A 235 -35.08 4.76 -39.43
N ASN A 236 -33.94 5.12 -38.83
CA ASN A 236 -32.73 4.30 -38.80
C ASN A 236 -32.62 3.41 -37.55
N GLU A 237 -33.67 3.25 -36.75
CA GLU A 237 -33.62 2.49 -35.49
C GLU A 237 -33.01 1.09 -35.69
N ALA A 238 -33.48 0.34 -36.69
CA ALA A 238 -33.00 -1.01 -36.95
C ALA A 238 -31.50 -1.02 -37.30
N THR A 239 -31.04 -0.05 -38.10
CA THR A 239 -29.63 0.10 -38.48
C THR A 239 -28.75 0.49 -37.29
N ILE A 240 -29.23 1.41 -36.44
CA ILE A 240 -28.53 1.83 -35.23
C ILE A 240 -28.40 0.66 -34.26
N LYS A 241 -29.49 -0.09 -34.03
CA LYS A 241 -29.50 -1.27 -33.13
C LYS A 241 -28.61 -2.42 -33.61
N ALA A 242 -28.48 -2.59 -34.92
CA ALA A 242 -27.57 -3.58 -35.50
C ALA A 242 -26.09 -3.12 -35.47
N GLY A 243 -25.84 -1.81 -35.32
CA GLY A 243 -24.51 -1.24 -35.34
C GLY A 243 -23.70 -1.50 -34.07
N GLN A 244 -22.39 -1.63 -34.23
CA GLN A 244 -21.42 -1.84 -33.15
C GLN A 244 -21.57 -0.84 -32.00
N ASN A 245 -21.83 0.44 -32.33
CA ASN A 245 -21.94 1.49 -31.34
C ASN A 245 -23.15 1.28 -30.41
N TYR A 246 -24.21 0.61 -30.86
CA TYR A 246 -25.33 0.19 -30.00
C TYR A 246 -25.03 -1.14 -29.31
N THR A 247 -24.58 -2.17 -30.03
CA THR A 247 -24.42 -3.52 -29.44
C THR A 247 -23.43 -3.54 -28.28
N ASP A 248 -22.34 -2.79 -28.39
CA ASP A 248 -21.30 -2.68 -27.36
C ASP A 248 -21.53 -1.49 -26.40
N ALA A 249 -22.58 -0.69 -26.60
CA ALA A 249 -22.91 0.38 -25.65
C ALA A 249 -23.27 -0.22 -24.28
N SER A 250 -23.09 0.60 -23.25
CA SER A 250 -23.51 0.24 -21.91
C SER A 250 -25.01 -0.08 -21.89
N PRO A 251 -25.45 -1.04 -21.06
CA PRO A 251 -26.88 -1.37 -20.94
C PRO A 251 -27.75 -0.14 -20.66
N ASN A 252 -27.27 0.81 -19.86
CA ASN A 252 -27.99 2.05 -19.56
C ASN A 252 -28.23 2.89 -20.83
N ASN A 253 -27.19 3.15 -21.62
CA ASN A 253 -27.32 4.00 -22.81
C ASN A 253 -28.18 3.34 -23.90
N ARG A 254 -28.13 2.01 -24.03
CA ARG A 254 -29.05 1.25 -24.90
C ARG A 254 -30.50 1.40 -24.46
N ASN A 255 -30.76 1.20 -23.16
CA ASN A 255 -32.10 1.30 -22.60
C ASN A 255 -32.67 2.73 -22.72
N GLU A 256 -31.83 3.76 -22.51
CA GLU A 256 -32.23 5.16 -22.67
C GLU A 256 -32.59 5.49 -24.13
N TYR A 257 -31.79 5.01 -25.09
CA TYR A 257 -32.11 5.14 -26.53
C TYR A 257 -33.41 4.38 -26.89
N ASP A 258 -33.55 3.14 -26.44
CA ASP A 258 -34.76 2.33 -26.65
C ASP A 258 -36.01 2.97 -26.07
N SER A 259 -35.88 3.58 -24.89
CA SER A 259 -36.98 4.29 -24.22
C SER A 259 -37.37 5.55 -24.99
N ALA A 260 -36.40 6.32 -25.48
CA ALA A 260 -36.65 7.52 -26.29
C ALA A 260 -37.34 7.16 -27.62
N VAL A 261 -36.88 6.10 -28.30
CA VAL A 261 -37.52 5.60 -29.53
C VAL A 261 -38.94 5.08 -29.26
N THR A 262 -39.14 4.40 -28.13
CA THR A 262 -40.48 3.92 -27.72
C THR A 262 -41.43 5.10 -27.47
N ALA A 263 -40.97 6.15 -26.79
CA ALA A 263 -41.74 7.37 -26.57
C ALA A 263 -42.09 8.09 -27.89
N ALA A 264 -41.15 8.15 -28.84
CA ALA A 264 -41.39 8.68 -30.18
C ALA A 264 -42.44 7.86 -30.96
N LYS A 265 -42.34 6.52 -30.93
CA LYS A 265 -43.33 5.61 -31.53
C LYS A 265 -44.72 5.76 -30.89
N ALA A 266 -44.79 5.97 -29.59
CA ALA A 266 -46.05 6.20 -28.90
C ALA A 266 -46.75 7.46 -29.45
N ILE A 267 -46.04 8.57 -29.63
CA ILE A 267 -46.59 9.80 -30.24
C ILE A 267 -47.02 9.57 -31.71
N ILE A 268 -46.20 8.87 -32.50
CA ILE A 268 -46.51 8.56 -33.91
C ILE A 268 -47.80 7.73 -34.04
N ASN A 269 -48.03 6.81 -33.10
CA ASN A 269 -49.13 5.84 -33.16
C ASN A 269 -50.35 6.21 -32.30
N GLN A 270 -50.41 7.42 -31.74
CA GLN A 270 -51.58 7.87 -30.97
C GLN A 270 -52.86 7.83 -31.82
N THR A 271 -53.87 7.11 -31.34
CA THR A 271 -55.18 6.96 -31.99
C THR A 271 -56.29 7.79 -31.34
N SER A 272 -56.07 8.29 -30.12
CA SER A 272 -56.97 9.16 -29.37
C SER A 272 -56.17 10.17 -28.54
N ASN A 273 -56.70 11.38 -28.33
CA ASN A 273 -56.00 12.48 -27.64
C ASN A 273 -54.59 12.73 -28.18
N PRO A 274 -54.48 13.05 -29.48
CA PRO A 274 -53.19 13.23 -30.12
C PRO A 274 -52.40 14.37 -29.47
N THR A 275 -51.08 14.22 -29.42
CA THR A 275 -50.17 15.33 -29.15
C THR A 275 -50.26 16.32 -30.31
N MET A 276 -50.84 17.50 -30.04
CA MET A 276 -51.06 18.57 -31.02
C MET A 276 -50.00 19.66 -30.98
N GLU A 277 -49.18 19.70 -29.93
CA GLU A 277 -48.17 20.74 -29.71
C GLU A 277 -46.85 20.39 -30.42
N PRO A 278 -46.40 21.17 -31.43
CA PRO A 278 -45.18 20.87 -32.18
C PRO A 278 -43.92 20.80 -31.31
N ASN A 279 -43.85 21.60 -30.25
CA ASN A 279 -42.70 21.63 -29.34
C ASN A 279 -42.52 20.30 -28.60
N THR A 280 -43.60 19.66 -28.17
CA THR A 280 -43.55 18.34 -27.50
C THR A 280 -43.04 17.26 -28.43
N ILE A 281 -43.45 17.31 -29.71
CA ILE A 281 -42.99 16.38 -30.75
C ILE A 281 -41.50 16.61 -31.03
N THR A 282 -41.07 17.87 -31.18
CA THR A 282 -39.65 18.22 -31.39
C THR A 282 -38.78 17.82 -30.20
N GLN A 283 -39.26 17.93 -28.96
CA GLN A 283 -38.54 17.45 -27.78
C GLN A 283 -38.34 15.93 -27.81
N ALA A 284 -39.35 15.17 -28.22
CA ALA A 284 -39.22 13.72 -28.40
C ALA A 284 -38.18 13.39 -29.49
N THR A 285 -38.16 14.15 -30.59
CA THR A 285 -37.12 14.04 -31.63
C THR A 285 -35.73 14.29 -31.06
N SER A 286 -35.53 15.38 -30.30
CA SER A 286 -34.24 15.70 -29.68
C SER A 286 -33.79 14.64 -28.67
N GLN A 287 -34.71 14.07 -27.88
CA GLN A 287 -34.39 12.98 -26.96
C GLN A 287 -33.87 11.75 -27.71
N VAL A 288 -34.52 11.35 -28.81
CA VAL A 288 -34.03 10.23 -29.65
C VAL A 288 -32.61 10.52 -30.15
N THR A 289 -32.36 11.69 -30.74
CA THR A 289 -31.04 12.06 -31.27
C THR A 289 -29.96 12.17 -30.19
N THR A 290 -30.27 12.76 -29.03
CA THR A 290 -29.31 12.86 -27.91
C THR A 290 -28.96 11.49 -27.35
N LYS A 291 -29.95 10.59 -27.19
CA LYS A 291 -29.70 9.24 -26.69
C LYS A 291 -28.99 8.35 -27.72
N GLU A 292 -29.21 8.56 -29.01
CA GLU A 292 -28.44 7.93 -30.08
C GLU A 292 -26.95 8.31 -29.99
N HIS A 293 -26.64 9.61 -29.85
CA HIS A 293 -25.26 10.06 -29.69
C HIS A 293 -24.61 9.62 -28.38
N ALA A 294 -25.40 9.36 -27.34
CA ALA A 294 -24.90 8.83 -26.07
C ALA A 294 -24.51 7.33 -26.14
N LEU A 295 -24.84 6.62 -27.21
CA LEU A 295 -24.38 5.25 -27.41
C LEU A 295 -22.84 5.23 -27.46
N ASN A 296 -22.24 4.47 -26.56
CA ASN A 296 -20.80 4.49 -26.29
C ASN A 296 -20.09 3.18 -26.67
N GLY A 297 -20.68 2.37 -27.56
CA GLY A 297 -20.10 1.09 -27.95
C GLY A 297 -18.73 1.21 -28.60
N ALA A 298 -18.48 2.23 -29.42
CA ALA A 298 -17.18 2.47 -30.04
C ALA A 298 -16.09 2.79 -29.00
N GLN A 299 -16.44 3.57 -27.97
CA GLN A 299 -15.53 3.87 -26.85
C GLN A 299 -15.26 2.63 -26.00
N ASN A 300 -16.30 1.84 -25.69
CA ASN A 300 -16.16 0.60 -24.95
C ASN A 300 -15.29 -0.42 -25.69
N LEU A 301 -15.42 -0.52 -27.01
CA LEU A 301 -14.56 -1.36 -27.87
C LEU A 301 -13.10 -0.90 -27.83
N ALA A 302 -12.84 0.39 -27.97
CA ALA A 302 -11.48 0.93 -27.88
C ALA A 302 -10.84 0.68 -26.51
N GLN A 303 -11.61 0.85 -25.43
CA GLN A 303 -11.15 0.56 -24.07
C GLN A 303 -10.91 -0.93 -23.87
N ALA A 304 -11.81 -1.79 -24.35
CA ALA A 304 -11.63 -3.25 -24.30
C ALA A 304 -10.37 -3.68 -25.03
N LYS A 305 -10.10 -3.15 -26.24
CA LYS A 305 -8.86 -3.42 -26.98
C LYS A 305 -7.61 -3.00 -26.21
N THR A 306 -7.66 -1.82 -25.59
CA THR A 306 -6.55 -1.29 -24.78
C THR A 306 -6.28 -2.19 -23.57
N THR A 307 -7.32 -2.56 -22.82
CA THR A 307 -7.21 -3.47 -21.68
C THR A 307 -6.70 -4.85 -22.10
N ALA A 308 -7.22 -5.40 -23.20
CA ALA A 308 -6.80 -6.68 -23.74
C ALA A 308 -5.32 -6.70 -24.15
N LYS A 309 -4.84 -5.63 -24.82
CA LYS A 309 -3.42 -5.47 -25.16
C LYS A 309 -2.53 -5.34 -23.92
N ASN A 310 -2.97 -4.59 -22.90
CA ASN A 310 -2.23 -4.48 -21.65
C ASN A 310 -2.14 -5.83 -20.92
N ASN A 311 -3.26 -6.57 -20.85
CA ASN A 311 -3.29 -7.91 -20.28
C ASN A 311 -2.39 -8.88 -21.05
N LEU A 312 -2.48 -8.86 -22.38
CA LEU A 312 -1.61 -9.63 -23.26
C LEU A 312 -0.13 -9.31 -23.02
N ASN A 313 0.23 -8.04 -22.85
CA ASN A 313 1.59 -7.62 -22.53
C ASN A 313 2.11 -8.18 -21.21
N ASN A 314 1.23 -8.35 -20.21
CA ASN A 314 1.56 -8.94 -18.91
C ASN A 314 1.66 -10.48 -18.93
N LEU A 315 1.27 -11.15 -20.02
CA LEU A 315 1.44 -12.60 -20.16
C LEU A 315 2.93 -12.93 -20.36
N THR A 316 3.48 -13.71 -19.43
CA THR A 316 4.92 -13.99 -19.31
C THR A 316 5.37 -15.29 -19.94
N SER A 317 4.48 -16.17 -20.38
CA SER A 317 4.82 -17.49 -20.96
C SER A 317 4.75 -17.53 -22.49
N ILE A 318 3.87 -16.75 -23.12
CA ILE A 318 3.81 -16.61 -24.59
C ILE A 318 5.04 -15.93 -25.20
N ASN A 319 5.44 -16.31 -26.41
CA ASN A 319 6.57 -15.68 -27.12
C ASN A 319 6.16 -14.39 -27.85
N ASN A 320 7.13 -13.65 -28.39
CA ASN A 320 6.88 -12.38 -29.07
C ASN A 320 6.01 -12.55 -30.32
N ALA A 321 6.26 -13.57 -31.14
CA ALA A 321 5.50 -13.79 -32.38
C ALA A 321 4.01 -14.13 -32.12
N GLN A 322 3.73 -14.88 -31.05
CA GLN A 322 2.36 -15.16 -30.56
C GLN A 322 1.71 -13.90 -29.99
N LYS A 323 2.46 -13.09 -29.22
CA LYS A 323 2.00 -11.80 -28.68
C LYS A 323 1.67 -10.82 -29.81
N ASP A 324 2.47 -10.78 -30.87
CA ASP A 324 2.21 -9.95 -32.05
C ASP A 324 0.94 -10.41 -32.79
N ALA A 325 0.79 -11.71 -33.03
CA ALA A 325 -0.40 -12.27 -33.70
C ALA A 325 -1.71 -12.04 -32.91
N LEU A 326 -1.66 -12.19 -31.58
CA LEU A 326 -2.79 -11.88 -30.69
C LEU A 326 -3.06 -10.37 -30.64
N THR A 327 -2.03 -9.52 -30.71
CA THR A 327 -2.20 -8.06 -30.81
C THR A 327 -2.95 -7.69 -32.10
N HIS A 328 -2.56 -8.27 -33.25
CA HIS A 328 -3.26 -8.09 -34.52
C HIS A 328 -4.70 -8.58 -34.46
N SER A 329 -4.95 -9.72 -33.79
CA SER A 329 -6.31 -10.28 -33.64
C SER A 329 -7.19 -9.40 -32.76
N ILE A 330 -6.65 -8.85 -31.66
CA ILE A 330 -7.33 -7.87 -30.81
C ILE A 330 -7.62 -6.57 -31.59
N ASP A 331 -6.69 -6.12 -32.42
CA ASP A 331 -6.89 -4.96 -33.30
C ASP A 331 -7.96 -5.19 -34.36
N GLY A 332 -8.03 -6.40 -34.93
CA GLY A 332 -9.04 -6.82 -35.90
C GLY A 332 -10.43 -7.05 -35.31
N ALA A 333 -10.57 -7.23 -34.00
CA ALA A 333 -11.86 -7.48 -33.37
C ALA A 333 -12.81 -6.28 -33.52
N THR A 334 -14.00 -6.52 -34.04
CA THR A 334 -15.00 -5.47 -34.33
C THR A 334 -16.01 -5.27 -33.21
N THR A 335 -15.97 -6.09 -32.15
CA THR A 335 -16.87 -5.99 -30.99
C THR A 335 -16.16 -6.25 -29.67
N VAL A 336 -16.69 -5.74 -28.56
CA VAL A 336 -16.15 -5.98 -27.20
C VAL A 336 -16.13 -7.48 -26.89
N ALA A 337 -17.16 -8.21 -27.31
CA ALA A 337 -17.22 -9.66 -27.18
C ALA A 337 -16.08 -10.36 -27.95
N GLY A 338 -15.78 -9.92 -29.18
CA GLY A 338 -14.65 -10.42 -29.96
C GLY A 338 -13.30 -10.16 -29.28
N VAL A 339 -13.10 -8.97 -28.70
CA VAL A 339 -11.89 -8.65 -27.93
C VAL A 339 -11.74 -9.56 -26.69
N ASN A 340 -12.84 -9.85 -26.00
CA ASN A 340 -12.83 -10.75 -24.85
C ASN A 340 -12.47 -12.19 -25.26
N GLN A 341 -12.94 -12.66 -26.43
CA GLN A 341 -12.55 -13.97 -26.96
C GLN A 341 -11.05 -14.04 -27.26
N GLU A 342 -10.49 -13.01 -27.89
CA GLU A 342 -9.03 -12.95 -28.13
C GLU A 342 -8.22 -12.87 -26.83
N THR A 343 -8.75 -12.21 -25.80
CA THR A 343 -8.14 -12.18 -24.46
C THR A 343 -8.15 -13.56 -23.79
N ALA A 344 -9.24 -14.32 -23.94
CA ALA A 344 -9.34 -15.69 -23.46
C ALA A 344 -8.35 -16.61 -24.21
N LYS A 345 -8.29 -16.52 -25.55
CA LYS A 345 -7.30 -17.24 -26.36
C LYS A 345 -5.87 -16.94 -25.93
N ALA A 346 -5.55 -15.67 -25.67
CA ALA A 346 -4.24 -15.26 -25.17
C ALA A 346 -3.91 -15.92 -23.82
N THR A 347 -4.87 -15.93 -22.89
CA THR A 347 -4.71 -16.54 -21.56
C THR A 347 -4.53 -18.06 -21.64
N GLU A 348 -5.35 -18.74 -22.46
CA GLU A 348 -5.24 -20.17 -22.69
C GLU A 348 -3.91 -20.55 -23.35
N LEU A 349 -3.49 -19.81 -24.38
CA LEU A 349 -2.19 -20.02 -25.02
C LEU A 349 -1.05 -19.79 -24.03
N ASN A 350 -1.13 -18.77 -23.17
CA ASN A 350 -0.15 -18.55 -22.11
C ASN A 350 -0.08 -19.71 -21.12
N ASN A 351 -1.23 -20.27 -20.74
CA ASN A 351 -1.27 -21.46 -19.87
C ASN A 351 -0.68 -22.69 -20.57
N ALA A 352 -1.00 -22.92 -21.85
CA ALA A 352 -0.41 -24.01 -22.63
C ALA A 352 1.11 -23.85 -22.77
N MET A 353 1.59 -22.62 -23.02
CA MET A 353 3.01 -22.29 -23.10
C MET A 353 3.72 -22.53 -21.76
N ARG A 354 3.08 -22.17 -20.64
CA ARG A 354 3.60 -22.47 -19.29
C ARG A 354 3.66 -23.97 -19.03
N SER A 355 2.64 -24.73 -19.46
CA SER A 355 2.64 -26.20 -19.35
C SER A 355 3.74 -26.83 -20.21
N LEU A 356 3.97 -26.31 -21.42
CA LEU A 356 5.07 -26.73 -22.29
C LEU A 356 6.43 -26.47 -21.62
N GLN A 357 6.60 -25.29 -21.02
CA GLN A 357 7.80 -24.94 -20.24
C GLN A 357 8.02 -25.92 -19.08
N ASN A 358 6.98 -26.16 -18.28
CA ASN A 358 7.04 -27.10 -17.17
C ASN A 358 7.34 -28.54 -17.63
N GLY A 359 6.76 -28.96 -18.76
CA GLY A 359 6.96 -30.30 -19.32
C GLY A 359 8.39 -30.60 -19.77
N ILE A 360 9.22 -29.57 -19.99
CA ILE A 360 10.64 -29.72 -20.33
C ILE A 360 11.60 -29.32 -19.20
N ASN A 361 11.11 -28.81 -18.07
CA ASN A 361 11.98 -28.36 -16.97
C ASN A 361 12.84 -29.48 -16.38
N ASP A 362 12.36 -30.72 -16.42
CA ASP A 362 13.09 -31.89 -15.97
C ASP A 362 13.87 -32.59 -17.09
N GLU A 363 14.12 -31.90 -18.22
CA GLU A 363 14.92 -32.43 -19.33
C GLU A 363 16.25 -32.98 -18.84
N THR A 364 17.00 -32.18 -18.07
CA THR A 364 18.32 -32.56 -17.53
C THR A 364 18.21 -33.80 -16.65
N GLN A 365 17.19 -33.87 -15.80
CA GLN A 365 16.97 -35.01 -14.91
C GLN A 365 16.59 -36.27 -15.71
N THR A 366 15.68 -36.13 -16.68
CA THR A 366 15.23 -37.21 -17.56
C THR A 366 16.39 -37.79 -18.36
N LYS A 367 17.27 -36.94 -18.89
CA LYS A 367 18.47 -37.35 -19.64
C LYS A 367 19.52 -38.10 -18.81
N GLN A 368 19.48 -37.96 -17.48
CA GLN A 368 20.36 -38.69 -16.56
C GLN A 368 19.78 -40.05 -16.12
N THR A 369 18.51 -40.33 -16.40
CA THR A 369 17.89 -41.62 -16.06
C THR A 369 18.35 -42.74 -17.00
N GLN A 370 18.46 -43.96 -16.48
CA GLN A 370 18.76 -45.14 -17.30
C GLN A 370 17.69 -45.39 -18.36
N LYS A 371 16.43 -45.04 -18.05
CA LYS A 371 15.32 -45.03 -19.01
C LYS A 371 15.65 -44.26 -20.29
N TYR A 372 16.41 -43.16 -20.21
CA TYR A 372 16.92 -42.40 -21.37
C TYR A 372 18.27 -42.92 -21.89
N LEU A 373 19.23 -43.20 -21.00
CA LEU A 373 20.60 -43.56 -21.41
C LEU A 373 20.63 -44.84 -22.25
N ASP A 374 19.87 -45.86 -21.83
CA ASP A 374 19.75 -47.18 -22.47
C ASP A 374 18.61 -47.28 -23.51
N ALA A 375 17.81 -46.21 -23.67
CA ALA A 375 16.80 -46.21 -24.72
C ALA A 375 17.44 -46.31 -26.11
N GLU A 376 16.69 -46.84 -27.07
CA GLU A 376 17.14 -46.92 -28.46
C GLU A 376 17.53 -45.53 -28.99
N PRO A 377 18.59 -45.41 -29.82
CA PRO A 377 19.05 -44.12 -30.34
C PRO A 377 17.93 -43.32 -31.04
N SER A 378 17.04 -44.00 -31.76
CA SER A 378 15.88 -43.38 -32.41
C SER A 378 14.90 -42.75 -31.42
N LYS A 379 14.70 -43.36 -30.25
CA LYS A 379 13.80 -42.89 -29.19
C LYS A 379 14.41 -41.76 -28.37
N LYS A 380 15.73 -41.83 -28.12
CA LYS A 380 16.51 -40.71 -27.55
C LYS A 380 16.45 -39.49 -28.46
N SER A 381 16.70 -39.70 -29.75
CA SER A 381 16.61 -38.66 -30.77
C SER A 381 15.19 -38.11 -30.87
N ALA A 382 14.16 -38.94 -30.82
CA ALA A 382 12.76 -38.47 -30.82
C ALA A 382 12.44 -37.60 -29.60
N TYR A 383 12.90 -37.97 -28.40
CA TYR A 383 12.74 -37.15 -27.20
C TYR A 383 13.53 -35.83 -27.29
N ASP A 384 14.80 -35.87 -27.72
CA ASP A 384 15.62 -34.68 -27.94
C ASP A 384 15.00 -33.73 -28.97
N GLN A 385 14.49 -34.27 -30.08
CA GLN A 385 13.81 -33.50 -31.11
C GLN A 385 12.51 -32.88 -30.58
N ALA A 386 11.71 -33.62 -29.80
CA ALA A 386 10.49 -33.09 -29.20
C ALA A 386 10.79 -31.97 -28.19
N VAL A 387 11.82 -32.14 -27.36
CA VAL A 387 12.27 -31.10 -26.41
C VAL A 387 12.86 -29.89 -27.13
N ASN A 388 13.64 -30.09 -28.20
CA ASN A 388 14.17 -28.99 -29.00
C ASN A 388 13.06 -28.24 -29.75
N ALA A 389 12.05 -28.94 -30.28
CA ALA A 389 10.88 -28.31 -30.87
C ALA A 389 10.08 -27.50 -29.83
N ALA A 390 9.91 -28.04 -28.62
CA ALA A 390 9.30 -27.32 -27.50
C ALA A 390 10.11 -26.06 -27.13
N LYS A 391 11.44 -26.14 -27.08
CA LYS A 391 12.34 -24.98 -26.87
C LYS A 391 12.23 -23.94 -27.98
N ALA A 392 12.11 -24.39 -29.24
CA ALA A 392 11.93 -23.49 -30.39
C ALA A 392 10.62 -22.70 -30.26
N ILE A 393 9.55 -23.31 -29.76
CA ILE A 393 8.28 -22.62 -29.47
C ILE A 393 8.40 -21.66 -28.28
N LEU A 394 9.05 -22.08 -27.19
CA LEU A 394 9.17 -21.32 -25.94
C LEU A 394 10.13 -20.11 -26.02
N THR A 395 11.02 -20.08 -27.01
CA THR A 395 12.02 -19.01 -27.14
C THR A 395 11.34 -17.66 -27.26
N LYS A 396 11.64 -16.73 -26.34
CA LYS A 396 10.91 -15.45 -26.25
C LYS A 396 11.04 -14.56 -27.49
N ALA A 397 12.27 -14.34 -27.95
CA ALA A 397 12.56 -13.39 -29.02
C ALA A 397 12.27 -13.95 -30.41
N SER A 398 12.47 -15.25 -30.63
CA SER A 398 12.45 -15.89 -31.96
C SER A 398 11.55 -17.13 -32.02
N GLY A 399 10.68 -17.33 -31.03
CA GLY A 399 9.77 -18.47 -31.02
C GLY A 399 8.74 -18.39 -32.15
N GLN A 400 8.31 -19.55 -32.62
CA GLN A 400 7.32 -19.63 -33.70
C GLN A 400 5.96 -19.12 -33.22
N ASN A 401 5.22 -18.43 -34.10
CA ASN A 401 3.81 -18.11 -33.87
C ASN A 401 2.95 -19.36 -34.08
N VAL A 402 2.75 -20.13 -33.02
CA VAL A 402 1.93 -21.35 -33.03
C VAL A 402 0.72 -21.17 -32.11
N ASP A 403 -0.40 -21.81 -32.48
CA ASP A 403 -1.63 -21.78 -31.69
C ASP A 403 -1.60 -22.73 -30.49
N LYS A 404 -2.67 -22.72 -29.68
CA LYS A 404 -2.79 -23.55 -28.47
C LYS A 404 -2.64 -25.05 -28.77
N ALA A 405 -3.29 -25.52 -29.82
CA ALA A 405 -3.29 -26.93 -30.18
C ALA A 405 -1.88 -27.41 -30.57
N ALA A 406 -1.13 -26.59 -31.30
CA ALA A 406 0.26 -26.88 -31.64
C ALA A 406 1.19 -26.86 -30.40
N VAL A 407 0.97 -25.96 -29.43
CA VAL A 407 1.70 -25.96 -28.14
C VAL A 407 1.38 -27.21 -27.33
N GLU A 408 0.11 -27.59 -27.24
CA GLU A 408 -0.33 -28.81 -26.54
C GLU A 408 0.19 -30.08 -27.24
N GLN A 409 0.22 -30.09 -28.58
CA GLN A 409 0.82 -31.17 -29.35
C GLN A 409 2.32 -31.28 -29.12
N ALA A 410 3.04 -30.17 -29.04
CA ALA A 410 4.46 -30.17 -28.68
C ALA A 410 4.69 -30.75 -27.28
N LEU A 411 3.85 -30.39 -26.31
CA LEU A 411 3.89 -30.94 -24.95
C LEU A 411 3.54 -32.43 -24.95
N GLN A 412 2.53 -32.86 -25.70
CA GLN A 412 2.16 -34.26 -25.85
C GLN A 412 3.28 -35.06 -26.52
N ASN A 413 3.96 -34.50 -27.51
CA ASN A 413 5.12 -35.12 -28.15
C ASN A 413 6.27 -35.29 -27.16
N VAL A 414 6.57 -34.26 -26.35
CA VAL A 414 7.56 -34.37 -25.26
C VAL A 414 7.16 -35.49 -24.30
N ASN A 415 5.92 -35.52 -23.81
CA ASN A 415 5.46 -36.55 -22.87
C ASN A 415 5.43 -37.96 -23.47
N SER A 416 4.99 -38.10 -24.72
CA SER A 416 4.88 -39.39 -25.40
C SER A 416 6.25 -39.95 -25.73
N THR A 417 7.18 -39.12 -26.22
CA THR A 417 8.57 -39.53 -26.47
C THR A 417 9.31 -39.85 -25.17
N LYS A 418 9.07 -39.07 -24.10
CA LYS A 418 9.57 -39.35 -22.74
C LYS A 418 9.05 -40.68 -22.18
N THR A 419 7.79 -41.01 -22.43
CA THR A 419 7.19 -42.29 -22.02
C THR A 419 7.72 -43.45 -22.87
N ALA A 420 7.91 -43.20 -24.17
CA ALA A 420 8.42 -44.18 -25.13
C ALA A 420 9.91 -44.53 -24.91
N LEU A 421 10.66 -43.71 -24.16
CA LEU A 421 12.00 -44.06 -23.68
C LEU A 421 11.96 -45.45 -23.03
N ASN A 422 12.65 -46.39 -23.66
CA ASN A 422 12.53 -47.83 -23.38
C ASN A 422 13.78 -48.41 -22.73
N GLY A 423 14.64 -47.59 -22.10
CA GLY A 423 15.85 -48.07 -21.45
C GLY A 423 15.56 -49.19 -20.44
N ASP A 424 14.50 -49.06 -19.63
CA ASP A 424 14.12 -50.11 -18.66
C ASP A 424 13.67 -51.42 -19.33
N ALA A 425 12.96 -51.32 -20.46
CA ALA A 425 12.54 -52.50 -21.22
C ALA A 425 13.74 -53.16 -21.91
N LYS A 426 14.66 -52.35 -22.47
CA LYS A 426 15.93 -52.84 -23.05
C LYS A 426 16.81 -53.49 -21.99
N LEU A 427 16.85 -52.95 -20.78
CA LEU A 427 17.54 -53.54 -19.65
C LEU A 427 16.95 -54.92 -19.33
N ASN A 428 15.63 -55.05 -19.25
CA ASN A 428 14.98 -56.33 -18.98
C ASN A 428 15.13 -57.34 -20.12
N GLU A 429 15.03 -56.91 -21.39
CA GLU A 429 15.33 -57.73 -22.56
C GLU A 429 16.78 -58.22 -22.54
N ALA A 430 17.74 -57.34 -22.25
CA ALA A 430 19.14 -57.68 -22.11
C ALA A 430 19.35 -58.68 -20.96
N LYS A 431 18.67 -58.51 -19.80
CA LYS A 431 18.73 -59.44 -18.66
C LYS A 431 18.21 -60.81 -19.04
N ALA A 432 17.04 -60.87 -19.70
CA ALA A 432 16.47 -62.13 -20.16
C ALA A 432 17.38 -62.84 -21.17
N ALA A 433 17.90 -62.12 -22.16
CA ALA A 433 18.83 -62.66 -23.15
C ALA A 433 20.17 -63.10 -22.53
N ALA A 434 20.69 -62.37 -21.54
CA ALA A 434 21.89 -62.74 -20.80
C ALA A 434 21.67 -63.98 -19.94
N LYS A 435 20.52 -64.11 -19.25
CA LYS A 435 20.16 -65.32 -18.49
C LYS A 435 19.96 -66.53 -19.39
N GLN A 436 19.34 -66.35 -20.56
CA GLN A 436 19.22 -67.42 -21.55
C GLN A 436 20.59 -67.86 -22.09
N THR A 437 21.47 -66.90 -22.40
CA THR A 437 22.85 -67.18 -22.81
C THR A 437 23.60 -67.92 -21.70
N LEU A 438 23.52 -67.44 -20.46
CA LEU A 438 24.11 -68.09 -19.27
C LEU A 438 23.63 -69.54 -19.13
N GLY A 439 22.34 -69.80 -19.36
CA GLY A 439 21.75 -71.15 -19.37
C GLY A 439 22.36 -72.10 -20.40
N THR A 440 22.83 -71.60 -21.55
CA THR A 440 23.44 -72.42 -22.61
C THR A 440 24.93 -72.75 -22.40
N LEU A 441 25.61 -72.09 -21.47
CA LEU A 441 27.04 -72.29 -21.19
C LEU A 441 27.29 -73.62 -20.48
N THR A 442 28.22 -74.44 -20.98
CA THR A 442 28.37 -75.86 -20.58
C THR A 442 29.55 -76.14 -19.66
N HIS A 443 30.56 -75.26 -19.60
CA HIS A 443 31.82 -75.50 -18.90
C HIS A 443 31.92 -74.80 -17.53
N ILE A 444 31.24 -73.67 -17.32
CA ILE A 444 31.14 -73.01 -16.01
C ILE A 444 30.51 -73.93 -14.93
N ASN A 445 30.93 -73.75 -13.68
CA ASN A 445 30.41 -74.48 -12.51
C ASN A 445 29.17 -73.78 -11.90
N ASN A 446 28.52 -74.42 -10.92
CA ASN A 446 27.28 -73.92 -10.33
C ASN A 446 27.43 -72.60 -9.56
N ALA A 447 28.56 -72.39 -8.87
CA ALA A 447 28.80 -71.17 -8.11
C ALA A 447 29.07 -69.97 -9.03
N GLN A 448 29.87 -70.17 -10.09
CA GLN A 448 30.07 -69.18 -11.16
C GLN A 448 28.75 -68.84 -11.85
N ARG A 449 27.94 -69.85 -12.16
CA ARG A 449 26.61 -69.66 -12.77
C ARG A 449 25.69 -68.84 -11.86
N THR A 450 25.65 -69.16 -10.56
CA THR A 450 24.80 -68.43 -9.59
C THR A 450 25.27 -66.99 -9.41
N ALA A 451 26.58 -66.76 -9.32
CA ALA A 451 27.12 -65.41 -9.20
C ALA A 451 26.85 -64.56 -10.45
N LEU A 452 27.03 -65.13 -11.66
CA LEU A 452 26.72 -64.46 -12.91
C LEU A 452 25.21 -64.18 -13.05
N ASP A 453 24.33 -65.07 -12.60
CA ASP A 453 22.87 -64.80 -12.60
C ASP A 453 22.51 -63.64 -11.65
N ASN A 454 23.14 -63.58 -10.48
CA ASN A 454 22.98 -62.48 -9.54
C ASN A 454 23.52 -61.16 -10.11
N GLU A 455 24.69 -61.17 -10.76
CA GLU A 455 25.26 -59.99 -11.43
C GLU A 455 24.35 -59.50 -12.57
N ILE A 456 23.79 -60.40 -13.40
CA ILE A 456 22.80 -60.03 -14.43
C ILE A 456 21.56 -59.41 -13.80
N THR A 457 21.08 -59.97 -12.68
CA THR A 457 19.88 -59.47 -11.98
C THR A 457 20.11 -58.07 -11.40
N GLN A 458 21.28 -57.83 -10.81
CA GLN A 458 21.65 -56.56 -10.18
C GLN A 458 22.07 -55.46 -11.17
N ALA A 459 22.47 -55.80 -12.39
CA ALA A 459 22.88 -54.82 -13.39
C ALA A 459 21.79 -53.76 -13.61
N THR A 460 22.16 -52.48 -13.51
CA THR A 460 21.23 -51.35 -13.54
C THR A 460 21.09 -50.74 -14.93
N ASN A 461 21.84 -51.23 -15.92
CA ASN A 461 21.83 -50.77 -17.30
C ASN A 461 22.23 -51.86 -18.31
N VAL A 462 21.90 -51.65 -19.59
CA VAL A 462 22.04 -52.63 -20.68
C VAL A 462 23.51 -52.98 -20.90
N GLU A 463 24.40 -51.99 -20.83
CA GLU A 463 25.84 -52.20 -20.94
C GLU A 463 26.38 -53.09 -19.83
N GLY A 464 25.94 -52.89 -18.60
CA GLY A 464 26.28 -53.73 -17.44
C GLY A 464 25.82 -55.17 -17.65
N VAL A 465 24.60 -55.39 -18.15
CA VAL A 465 24.12 -56.73 -18.46
C VAL A 465 24.92 -57.40 -19.59
N ASN A 466 25.21 -56.68 -20.67
CA ASN A 466 26.00 -57.20 -21.78
C ASN A 466 27.44 -57.49 -21.36
N THR A 467 28.00 -56.69 -20.45
CA THR A 467 29.31 -56.93 -19.85
C THR A 467 29.30 -58.23 -19.06
N VAL A 468 28.27 -58.48 -18.24
CA VAL A 468 28.15 -59.73 -17.49
C VAL A 468 27.90 -60.92 -18.42
N LYS A 469 27.11 -60.76 -19.51
CA LYS A 469 26.92 -61.78 -20.55
C LYS A 469 28.23 -62.16 -21.25
N ALA A 470 29.01 -61.17 -21.68
CA ALA A 470 30.31 -61.40 -22.31
C ALA A 470 31.29 -62.04 -21.32
N LYS A 471 31.33 -61.55 -20.07
CA LYS A 471 32.11 -62.14 -18.97
C LYS A 471 31.73 -63.60 -18.75
N ALA A 472 30.44 -63.96 -18.80
CA ALA A 472 29.96 -65.33 -18.69
C ALA A 472 30.45 -66.22 -19.85
N GLN A 473 30.28 -65.78 -21.11
CA GLN A 473 30.72 -66.55 -22.29
C GLN A 473 32.23 -66.74 -22.34
N GLN A 474 32.97 -65.69 -22.00
CA GLN A 474 34.43 -65.73 -21.97
C GLN A 474 34.97 -66.59 -20.80
N LEU A 475 34.30 -66.58 -19.64
CA LEU A 475 34.61 -67.46 -18.53
C LEU A 475 34.33 -68.92 -18.91
N ASP A 476 33.21 -69.21 -19.59
CA ASP A 476 32.89 -70.55 -20.07
C ASP A 476 33.92 -71.10 -21.05
N GLY A 477 34.35 -70.27 -22.02
CA GLY A 477 35.44 -70.64 -22.93
C GLY A 477 36.74 -70.95 -22.21
N ALA A 478 37.15 -70.11 -21.25
CA ALA A 478 38.33 -70.37 -20.43
C ALA A 478 38.20 -71.66 -19.60
N MET A 479 37.00 -71.94 -19.08
CA MET A 479 36.72 -73.16 -18.31
C MET A 479 36.86 -74.41 -19.19
N GLY A 480 36.37 -74.40 -20.42
CA GLY A 480 36.54 -75.53 -21.34
C GLY A 480 38.00 -75.77 -21.77
N GLN A 481 38.79 -74.71 -21.89
CA GLN A 481 40.23 -74.84 -22.18
C GLN A 481 41.02 -75.37 -20.98
N LEU A 482 40.68 -74.92 -19.77
CA LEU A 482 41.23 -75.45 -18.53
C LEU A 482 40.94 -76.95 -18.39
N GLU A 483 39.72 -77.39 -18.71
CA GLU A 483 39.31 -78.80 -18.76
C GLU A 483 40.18 -79.64 -19.69
N THR A 484 40.54 -79.10 -20.86
CA THR A 484 41.41 -79.78 -21.82
C THR A 484 42.86 -79.90 -21.33
N SER A 485 43.38 -78.90 -20.63
CA SER A 485 44.79 -78.83 -20.20
C SER A 485 45.22 -79.87 -19.16
N ILE A 486 44.29 -80.43 -18.39
CA ILE A 486 44.57 -81.42 -17.35
C ILE A 486 44.17 -82.85 -17.71
N ARG A 487 43.85 -83.12 -18.99
CA ARG A 487 43.36 -84.43 -19.44
C ARG A 487 44.34 -85.57 -19.19
N ASP A 488 45.65 -85.32 -19.36
CA ASP A 488 46.70 -86.35 -19.27
C ASP A 488 47.39 -86.42 -17.89
N LYS A 489 46.83 -85.75 -16.87
CA LYS A 489 47.46 -85.52 -15.55
C LYS A 489 47.93 -86.79 -14.84
N ASP A 490 47.14 -87.87 -14.89
CA ASP A 490 47.38 -89.06 -14.06
C ASP A 490 48.61 -89.84 -14.56
N THR A 491 48.86 -89.81 -15.87
CA THR A 491 50.03 -90.43 -16.51
C THR A 491 51.33 -89.68 -16.15
N THR A 492 51.32 -88.35 -16.11
CA THR A 492 52.52 -87.56 -15.78
C THR A 492 52.90 -87.70 -14.30
N LEU A 493 51.93 -87.70 -13.38
CA LEU A 493 52.17 -87.77 -11.93
C LEU A 493 52.89 -89.06 -11.47
N GLN A 494 52.82 -90.13 -12.26
CA GLN A 494 53.42 -91.43 -11.93
C GLN A 494 54.84 -91.62 -12.51
N SER A 495 55.33 -90.70 -13.34
CA SER A 495 56.62 -90.86 -14.03
C SER A 495 57.84 -90.60 -13.13
N GLN A 496 58.95 -91.30 -13.32
CA GLN A 496 60.22 -91.02 -12.62
C GLN A 496 60.70 -89.58 -12.86
N ASN A 497 60.49 -89.07 -14.07
CA ASN A 497 60.83 -87.70 -14.42
C ASN A 497 60.03 -86.68 -13.60
N TYR A 498 58.76 -86.95 -13.29
CA TYR A 498 58.00 -86.16 -12.33
C TYR A 498 58.50 -86.41 -10.91
N GLN A 499 58.57 -87.66 -10.45
CA GLN A 499 58.86 -88.02 -9.06
C GLN A 499 60.21 -87.49 -8.55
N ASP A 500 61.22 -87.37 -9.42
CA ASP A 500 62.57 -86.93 -9.08
C ASP A 500 62.90 -85.51 -9.60
N ALA A 501 61.99 -84.88 -10.34
CA ALA A 501 62.14 -83.48 -10.77
C ALA A 501 62.20 -82.55 -9.57
N ASP A 502 62.74 -81.34 -9.78
CA ASP A 502 62.79 -80.31 -8.74
C ASP A 502 61.38 -80.06 -8.15
N ASP A 503 61.30 -79.89 -6.83
CA ASP A 503 60.03 -79.77 -6.11
C ASP A 503 59.19 -78.59 -6.60
N ALA A 504 59.81 -77.50 -7.03
CA ALA A 504 59.12 -76.37 -7.65
C ALA A 504 58.37 -76.79 -8.91
N LYS A 505 58.94 -77.71 -9.69
CA LYS A 505 58.39 -78.14 -10.97
C LYS A 505 57.33 -79.22 -10.78
N ARG A 506 57.55 -80.13 -9.82
CA ARG A 506 56.52 -81.09 -9.36
C ARG A 506 55.30 -80.42 -8.76
N THR A 507 55.55 -79.53 -7.80
CA THR A 507 54.50 -78.82 -7.06
C THR A 507 53.76 -77.88 -7.97
N ALA A 508 54.47 -77.13 -8.84
CA ALA A 508 53.81 -76.32 -9.85
C ALA A 508 52.88 -77.18 -10.72
N TYR A 509 53.29 -78.40 -11.09
CA TYR A 509 52.46 -79.26 -11.91
C TYR A 509 51.25 -79.82 -11.13
N SER A 510 51.44 -80.39 -9.94
CA SER A 510 50.35 -80.91 -9.11
C SER A 510 49.36 -79.83 -8.65
N GLN A 511 49.85 -78.66 -8.25
CA GLN A 511 49.00 -77.55 -7.82
C GLN A 511 48.24 -76.97 -8.99
N ALA A 512 48.90 -76.76 -10.13
CA ALA A 512 48.21 -76.26 -11.30
C ALA A 512 47.10 -77.24 -11.72
N VAL A 513 47.35 -78.55 -11.67
CA VAL A 513 46.35 -79.59 -11.96
C VAL A 513 45.21 -79.63 -10.94
N ASN A 514 45.51 -79.56 -9.63
CA ASN A 514 44.48 -79.59 -8.58
C ASN A 514 43.65 -78.30 -8.52
N ALA A 515 44.29 -77.14 -8.74
CA ALA A 515 43.59 -75.87 -8.86
C ALA A 515 42.66 -75.89 -10.08
N ALA A 516 43.18 -76.37 -11.22
CA ALA A 516 42.37 -76.57 -12.41
C ALA A 516 41.16 -77.50 -12.14
N ALA A 517 41.39 -78.65 -11.50
CA ALA A 517 40.33 -79.61 -11.17
C ALA A 517 39.28 -79.07 -10.17
N THR A 518 39.70 -78.28 -9.19
CA THR A 518 38.80 -77.65 -8.20
C THR A 518 37.91 -76.60 -8.85
N ILE A 519 38.51 -75.78 -9.71
CA ILE A 519 37.80 -74.75 -10.49
C ILE A 519 36.74 -75.43 -11.38
N LEU A 520 37.09 -76.52 -12.06
CA LEU A 520 36.22 -77.27 -12.97
C LEU A 520 35.09 -78.06 -12.28
N ASN A 521 35.19 -78.30 -10.98
CA ASN A 521 34.20 -79.11 -10.26
C ASN A 521 32.80 -78.47 -10.35
N LYS A 522 31.85 -79.17 -10.98
CA LYS A 522 30.51 -78.63 -11.28
C LYS A 522 29.72 -78.24 -10.04
N THR A 523 29.84 -79.00 -8.95
CA THR A 523 29.01 -78.84 -7.74
C THR A 523 29.75 -78.17 -6.59
N ALA A 524 31.06 -78.41 -6.45
CA ALA A 524 31.90 -77.90 -5.37
C ALA A 524 32.88 -76.78 -5.80
N GLY A 525 32.99 -76.50 -7.10
CA GLY A 525 33.80 -75.40 -7.61
C GLY A 525 33.22 -74.04 -7.19
N GLY A 526 34.09 -73.16 -6.71
CA GLY A 526 33.72 -71.79 -6.31
C GLY A 526 33.51 -70.85 -7.50
N ASN A 527 33.08 -69.62 -7.21
CA ASN A 527 32.95 -68.57 -8.22
C ASN A 527 34.33 -68.01 -8.65
N THR A 528 35.06 -68.74 -9.50
CA THR A 528 36.39 -68.33 -9.97
C THR A 528 36.31 -67.42 -11.22
N PRO A 529 36.97 -66.24 -11.24
CA PRO A 529 36.99 -65.34 -12.40
C PRO A 529 37.81 -65.84 -13.60
N LYS A 530 37.51 -65.34 -14.82
CA LYS A 530 38.10 -65.80 -16.10
C LYS A 530 39.63 -65.76 -16.12
N ALA A 531 40.24 -64.66 -15.69
CA ALA A 531 41.69 -64.50 -15.71
C ALA A 531 42.38 -65.55 -14.84
N ASP A 532 41.71 -65.99 -13.77
CA ASP A 532 42.25 -66.99 -12.85
C ASP A 532 42.09 -68.41 -13.41
N VAL A 533 41.05 -68.66 -14.20
CA VAL A 533 40.87 -69.90 -14.98
C VAL A 533 41.96 -70.02 -16.05
N GLU A 534 42.22 -68.97 -16.83
CA GLU A 534 43.25 -68.96 -17.88
C GLU A 534 44.66 -69.07 -17.29
N ARG A 535 44.90 -68.45 -16.13
CA ARG A 535 46.16 -68.57 -15.39
C ARG A 535 46.38 -69.99 -14.87
N ALA A 536 45.33 -70.65 -14.38
CA ALA A 536 45.41 -72.05 -13.97
C ALA A 536 45.79 -72.96 -15.14
N MET A 537 45.26 -72.72 -16.34
CA MET A 537 45.59 -73.49 -17.54
C MET A 537 47.06 -73.34 -17.95
N GLN A 538 47.56 -72.09 -18.04
CA GLN A 538 48.96 -71.84 -18.42
C GLN A 538 49.94 -72.41 -17.40
N ALA A 539 49.58 -72.39 -16.12
CA ALA A 539 50.36 -72.99 -15.06
C ALA A 539 50.52 -74.51 -15.21
N VAL A 540 49.47 -75.23 -15.66
CA VAL A 540 49.54 -76.69 -15.89
C VAL A 540 50.54 -77.01 -16.99
N THR A 541 50.43 -76.34 -18.13
CA THR A 541 51.27 -76.62 -19.31
C THR A 541 52.74 -76.30 -19.05
N GLN A 542 53.05 -75.15 -18.45
CA GLN A 542 54.44 -74.74 -18.20
C GLN A 542 55.12 -75.63 -17.16
N ALA A 543 54.38 -76.08 -16.14
CA ALA A 543 54.93 -76.93 -15.11
C ALA A 543 55.23 -78.37 -15.58
N ASN A 544 54.46 -78.88 -16.56
CA ASN A 544 54.67 -80.21 -17.12
C ASN A 544 56.01 -80.34 -17.84
N THR A 545 56.33 -79.38 -18.71
CA THR A 545 57.52 -79.41 -19.58
C THR A 545 58.82 -79.19 -18.81
N ALA A 546 58.76 -78.70 -17.58
CA ALA A 546 59.93 -78.36 -16.78
C ALA A 546 60.57 -79.56 -16.06
N LEU A 547 59.85 -80.68 -15.90
CA LEU A 547 60.24 -81.83 -15.07
C LEU A 547 61.59 -82.46 -15.51
N ASN A 548 62.53 -82.64 -14.56
CA ASN A 548 63.96 -82.94 -14.80
C ASN A 548 64.57 -84.05 -13.93
N GLY A 549 63.78 -85.02 -13.46
CA GLY A 549 64.19 -85.88 -12.35
C GLY A 549 65.33 -86.86 -12.56
N ILE A 550 65.47 -87.41 -13.76
CA ILE A 550 66.44 -88.49 -13.99
C ILE A 550 67.89 -87.97 -13.91
N GLN A 551 68.17 -86.82 -14.53
CA GLN A 551 69.50 -86.21 -14.53
C GLN A 551 69.88 -85.61 -13.17
N ASN A 552 68.93 -85.42 -12.26
CA ASN A 552 69.18 -84.89 -10.93
C ASN A 552 69.78 -85.98 -10.00
N LEU A 553 69.56 -87.28 -10.26
CA LEU A 553 69.88 -88.34 -9.28
C LEU A 553 71.37 -88.63 -9.24
N GLU A 554 71.98 -88.68 -10.40
CA GLU A 554 73.39 -89.01 -10.52
C GLU A 554 74.28 -87.84 -10.06
N ARG A 555 73.85 -86.61 -10.35
CA ARG A 555 74.49 -85.40 -9.81
C ARG A 555 74.37 -85.33 -8.28
N ALA A 556 73.21 -85.69 -7.72
CA ALA A 556 72.95 -85.69 -6.28
C ALA A 556 73.89 -86.59 -5.47
N LYS A 557 74.22 -87.79 -5.95
CA LYS A 557 75.10 -88.71 -5.20
C LYS A 557 76.53 -88.22 -5.10
N GLN A 558 77.04 -87.66 -6.20
CA GLN A 558 78.43 -87.24 -6.31
C GLN A 558 78.66 -85.92 -5.57
N ALA A 559 77.67 -85.04 -5.60
CA ALA A 559 77.70 -83.79 -4.86
C ALA A 559 77.54 -84.04 -3.33
N ALA A 560 76.72 -85.03 -2.90
CA ALA A 560 76.63 -85.47 -1.50
C ALA A 560 77.96 -85.79 -0.80
N ASN A 561 78.76 -86.64 -1.42
CA ASN A 561 80.03 -87.10 -0.83
C ASN A 561 81.09 -86.00 -0.77
N THR A 562 81.09 -85.13 -1.78
CA THR A 562 81.94 -83.93 -1.83
C THR A 562 81.54 -82.95 -0.72
N ALA A 563 80.23 -82.71 -0.53
CA ALA A 563 79.72 -81.81 0.48
C ALA A 563 80.04 -82.27 1.92
N ILE A 564 79.88 -83.55 2.25
CA ILE A 564 80.20 -84.08 3.59
C ILE A 564 81.68 -83.91 3.95
N THR A 565 82.58 -84.12 2.99
CA THR A 565 84.02 -84.01 3.22
C THR A 565 84.43 -82.57 3.50
N ASN A 566 83.92 -81.66 2.67
CA ASN A 566 84.24 -80.23 2.70
C ASN A 566 83.47 -79.43 3.75
N ALA A 567 82.52 -80.06 4.44
CA ALA A 567 81.72 -79.48 5.51
C ALA A 567 82.57 -79.06 6.72
N SER A 568 83.10 -77.84 6.73
CA SER A 568 84.05 -77.33 7.74
C SER A 568 83.57 -77.35 9.19
N ASP A 569 82.24 -77.26 9.39
CA ASP A 569 81.63 -76.95 10.67
C ASP A 569 80.99 -78.14 11.36
N LEU A 570 80.73 -79.21 10.61
CA LEU A 570 80.44 -80.51 11.17
C LEU A 570 81.56 -80.94 12.11
N ASN A 571 81.18 -81.42 13.28
CA ASN A 571 82.13 -82.12 14.13
C ASN A 571 82.53 -83.46 13.50
N THR A 572 83.68 -84.00 13.90
CA THR A 572 84.25 -85.21 13.30
C THR A 572 83.27 -86.39 13.28
N LYS A 573 82.49 -86.56 14.36
CA LYS A 573 81.54 -87.66 14.50
C LYS A 573 80.31 -87.53 13.58
N GLN A 574 79.93 -86.32 13.18
CA GLN A 574 78.83 -86.10 12.23
C GLN A 574 79.20 -86.49 10.79
N LYS A 575 80.43 -86.17 10.35
CA LYS A 575 80.89 -86.47 8.98
C LYS A 575 80.94 -87.96 8.68
N GLU A 576 81.42 -88.76 9.63
CA GLU A 576 81.59 -90.21 9.44
C GLU A 576 80.25 -90.92 9.21
N ALA A 577 79.19 -90.53 9.91
CA ALA A 577 77.88 -91.18 9.78
C ALA A 577 77.13 -90.80 8.49
N LEU A 578 77.32 -89.59 7.96
CA LEU A 578 76.63 -89.12 6.75
C LEU A 578 77.15 -89.79 5.47
N LYS A 579 78.47 -90.05 5.36
CA LYS A 579 79.05 -90.70 4.17
C LYS A 579 78.51 -92.11 3.95
N ALA A 580 78.21 -92.84 5.01
CA ALA A 580 77.62 -94.17 4.93
C ALA A 580 76.21 -94.17 4.32
N GLN A 581 75.44 -93.08 4.49
CA GLN A 581 74.08 -92.97 3.97
C GLN A 581 74.04 -92.66 2.45
N VAL A 582 75.01 -91.90 1.90
CA VAL A 582 75.01 -91.51 0.47
C VAL A 582 75.08 -92.71 -0.45
N THR A 583 75.95 -93.68 -0.12
CA THR A 583 76.24 -94.86 -0.94
C THR A 583 75.00 -95.73 -1.20
N SER A 584 73.97 -95.64 -0.35
CA SER A 584 72.78 -96.51 -0.40
C SER A 584 71.56 -95.87 -1.10
N ALA A 585 71.66 -94.66 -1.66
CA ALA A 585 70.51 -93.93 -2.19
C ALA A 585 70.00 -94.42 -3.57
N GLY A 586 68.69 -94.64 -3.74
CA GLY A 586 68.06 -95.09 -5.00
C GLY A 586 67.25 -94.04 -5.78
N ARG A 587 67.12 -92.81 -5.25
CA ARG A 587 66.31 -91.69 -5.77
C ARG A 587 67.07 -90.37 -5.61
N VAL A 588 66.74 -89.34 -6.41
CA VAL A 588 67.30 -87.98 -6.23
C VAL A 588 67.12 -87.55 -4.80
N SER A 589 65.91 -87.68 -4.28
CA SER A 589 65.56 -87.31 -2.91
C SER A 589 66.29 -88.09 -1.84
N ALA A 590 66.78 -89.30 -2.11
CA ALA A 590 67.57 -90.07 -1.16
C ALA A 590 69.05 -89.65 -1.19
N ALA A 591 69.61 -89.39 -2.38
CA ALA A 591 71.01 -88.99 -2.55
C ALA A 591 71.22 -87.51 -2.20
N ASN A 592 70.37 -86.64 -2.74
CA ASN A 592 70.21 -85.28 -2.28
C ASN A 592 69.75 -85.30 -0.83
N GLY A 593 68.95 -86.27 -0.39
CA GLY A 593 68.56 -86.39 1.01
C GLY A 593 69.78 -86.46 1.92
N VAL A 594 70.82 -87.22 1.55
CA VAL A 594 72.03 -87.32 2.36
C VAL A 594 73.03 -86.18 2.07
N GLU A 595 73.13 -85.70 0.82
CA GLU A 595 73.88 -84.47 0.49
C GLU A 595 73.37 -83.28 1.27
N HIS A 596 72.06 -83.11 1.24
CA HIS A 596 71.30 -82.09 1.91
C HIS A 596 71.37 -82.36 3.38
N THR A 597 71.20 -83.59 3.89
CA THR A 597 71.42 -83.84 5.32
C THR A 597 72.84 -83.45 5.73
N ALA A 598 73.86 -83.66 4.90
CA ALA A 598 75.21 -83.25 5.25
C ALA A 598 75.50 -81.76 5.08
N THR A 599 75.01 -81.18 4.00
CA THR A 599 75.14 -79.77 3.66
C THR A 599 74.30 -78.95 4.61
N GLU A 600 73.05 -79.33 4.87
CA GLU A 600 72.20 -78.81 5.91
C GLU A 600 72.76 -79.08 7.28
N LEU A 601 73.28 -80.26 7.63
CA LEU A 601 73.84 -80.45 8.96
C LEU A 601 75.08 -79.57 9.13
N ASN A 602 75.91 -79.44 8.09
CA ASN A 602 77.06 -78.54 8.10
C ASN A 602 76.66 -77.08 8.17
N ASN A 603 75.69 -76.68 7.36
CA ASN A 603 75.14 -75.34 7.30
C ASN A 603 74.34 -75.04 8.56
N ALA A 604 73.70 -76.03 9.17
CA ALA A 604 73.01 -75.96 10.44
C ALA A 604 74.01 -75.82 11.56
N MET A 605 75.13 -76.54 11.53
CA MET A 605 76.23 -76.38 12.48
C MET A 605 76.92 -75.03 12.29
N THR A 606 77.11 -74.58 11.06
CA THR A 606 77.62 -73.25 10.71
C THR A 606 76.64 -72.18 11.19
N ALA A 607 75.34 -72.37 10.95
CA ALA A 607 74.28 -71.47 11.33
C ALA A 607 74.06 -71.50 12.84
N LEU A 608 74.27 -72.63 13.50
CA LEU A 608 74.20 -72.77 14.95
C LEU A 608 75.35 -72.00 15.58
N LYS A 609 76.58 -72.23 15.11
CA LYS A 609 77.78 -71.46 15.48
C LYS A 609 77.59 -69.98 15.23
N ARG A 610 77.03 -69.59 14.09
CA ARG A 610 76.74 -68.20 13.71
C ARG A 610 75.59 -67.59 14.52
N ALA A 611 74.54 -68.35 14.80
CA ALA A 611 73.36 -67.91 15.56
C ALA A 611 73.71 -67.58 17.01
N ILE A 612 74.76 -68.22 17.54
CA ILE A 612 75.32 -67.89 18.85
C ILE A 612 76.59 -67.03 18.78
N ALA A 613 77.15 -66.76 17.59
CA ALA A 613 78.41 -66.05 17.44
C ALA A 613 78.32 -64.61 17.97
N ASP A 614 77.20 -63.95 17.70
CA ASP A 614 76.93 -62.58 18.12
C ASP A 614 76.11 -62.54 19.43
N LYS A 615 76.17 -63.59 20.25
CA LYS A 615 75.39 -63.66 21.50
C LYS A 615 75.62 -62.45 22.40
N ALA A 616 76.87 -61.97 22.48
CA ALA A 616 77.24 -60.79 23.28
C ALA A 616 76.63 -59.50 22.70
N GLU A 617 76.67 -59.33 21.38
CA GLU A 617 76.10 -58.17 20.68
C GLU A 617 74.57 -58.18 20.70
N THR A 618 73.97 -59.36 20.55
CA THR A 618 72.51 -59.55 20.63
C THR A 618 72.00 -59.13 22.01
N LYS A 619 72.64 -59.55 23.10
CA LYS A 619 72.25 -59.15 24.47
C LYS A 619 72.41 -57.64 24.73
N ALA A 620 73.32 -56.97 24.03
CA ALA A 620 73.49 -55.52 24.10
C ALA A 620 72.55 -54.74 23.15
N SER A 621 71.89 -55.42 22.20
CA SER A 621 71.09 -54.78 21.16
C SER A 621 69.74 -54.24 21.68
N GLY A 622 69.27 -53.16 21.04
CA GLY A 622 67.92 -52.60 21.22
C GLY A 622 66.82 -53.65 21.12
N ASN A 623 66.99 -54.66 20.25
CA ASN A 623 66.01 -55.70 20.05
C ASN A 623 65.90 -56.65 21.26
N TYR A 624 66.99 -56.90 21.99
CA TYR A 624 66.96 -57.71 23.20
C TYR A 624 66.52 -56.91 24.43
N VAL A 625 67.11 -55.74 24.67
CA VAL A 625 66.84 -54.94 25.89
C VAL A 625 65.38 -54.48 25.99
N ASN A 626 64.74 -54.25 24.84
CA ASN A 626 63.33 -53.85 24.74
C ASN A 626 62.36 -55.03 24.57
N ALA A 627 62.86 -56.26 24.42
CA ALA A 627 62.01 -57.43 24.26
C ALA A 627 61.31 -57.80 25.57
N ASP A 628 60.21 -58.55 25.46
CA ASP A 628 59.50 -59.06 26.63
C ASP A 628 60.38 -60.01 27.46
N ALA A 629 60.23 -60.00 28.78
CA ALA A 629 61.11 -60.70 29.71
C ALA A 629 61.20 -62.22 29.46
N ASN A 630 60.07 -62.86 29.15
CA ASN A 630 60.00 -64.29 28.81
C ASN A 630 60.73 -64.62 27.49
N LYS A 631 60.77 -63.69 26.52
CA LYS A 631 61.44 -63.89 25.23
C LYS A 631 62.95 -63.74 25.35
N ARG A 632 63.43 -62.85 26.24
CA ARG A 632 64.85 -62.79 26.64
C ARG A 632 65.32 -64.08 27.30
N GLN A 633 64.56 -64.60 28.26
CA GLN A 633 64.90 -65.87 28.92
C GLN A 633 64.91 -67.05 27.94
N ALA A 634 63.91 -67.13 27.07
CA ALA A 634 63.87 -68.14 26.02
C ALA A 634 65.11 -68.06 25.12
N TYR A 635 65.64 -66.86 24.82
CA TYR A 635 66.86 -66.73 24.02
C TYR A 635 68.08 -67.32 24.73
N ASP A 636 68.25 -67.00 26.01
CA ASP A 636 69.38 -67.47 26.79
C ASP A 636 69.44 -69.00 26.93
N GLU A 637 68.31 -69.65 27.19
CA GLU A 637 68.23 -71.11 27.33
C GLU A 637 68.54 -71.84 26.01
N LYS A 638 68.15 -71.28 24.86
CA LYS A 638 68.41 -71.89 23.56
C LYS A 638 69.85 -71.74 23.13
N VAL A 639 70.52 -70.64 23.50
CA VAL A 639 71.95 -70.44 23.23
C VAL A 639 72.78 -71.52 23.94
N THR A 640 72.46 -71.85 25.19
CA THR A 640 73.14 -72.93 25.93
C THR A 640 72.92 -74.31 25.28
N ALA A 641 71.72 -74.62 24.81
CA ALA A 641 71.46 -75.90 24.10
C ALA A 641 72.23 -76.02 22.78
N ALA A 642 72.39 -74.90 22.06
CA ALA A 642 73.17 -74.82 20.84
C ALA A 642 74.67 -75.09 21.06
N GLU A 643 75.25 -74.57 22.14
CA GLU A 643 76.66 -74.79 22.48
C GLU A 643 76.99 -76.30 22.67
N ASN A 644 76.08 -77.06 23.27
CA ASN A 644 76.25 -78.51 23.46
C ASN A 644 76.29 -79.28 22.11
N ILE A 645 75.39 -78.95 21.17
CA ILE A 645 75.34 -79.58 19.84
C ILE A 645 76.60 -79.27 19.03
N ILE A 646 77.13 -78.05 19.13
CA ILE A 646 78.38 -77.65 18.46
C ILE A 646 79.55 -78.52 18.90
N SER A 647 79.65 -78.82 20.20
CA SER A 647 80.73 -79.62 20.78
C SER A 647 80.63 -81.13 20.49
N GLY A 648 79.45 -81.62 20.08
CA GLY A 648 79.21 -83.04 19.82
C GLY A 648 79.09 -83.91 21.08
N THR A 649 78.80 -83.31 22.25
CA THR A 649 78.63 -84.01 23.53
C THR A 649 77.17 -84.04 24.00
N PRO A 650 76.69 -85.14 24.63
CA PRO A 650 77.35 -86.45 24.80
C PRO A 650 77.32 -87.35 23.54
N THR A 651 76.42 -87.09 22.57
CA THR A 651 76.26 -87.86 21.32
C THR A 651 76.10 -86.95 20.10
N PRO A 652 76.64 -87.32 18.90
CA PRO A 652 76.55 -86.47 17.72
C PRO A 652 75.12 -86.44 17.17
N THR A 653 74.51 -85.26 17.16
CA THR A 653 73.23 -85.05 16.51
C THR A 653 73.44 -85.06 15.00
N LEU A 654 72.89 -86.07 14.31
CA LEU A 654 73.01 -86.23 12.85
C LEU A 654 71.83 -85.63 12.08
N THR A 655 70.77 -85.27 12.79
CA THR A 655 69.57 -84.67 12.19
C THR A 655 69.82 -83.18 11.97
N PRO A 656 69.83 -82.69 10.72
CA PRO A 656 69.99 -81.28 10.42
C PRO A 656 68.86 -80.47 11.01
N SER A 657 67.64 -81.02 11.06
CA SER A 657 66.52 -80.36 11.72
C SER A 657 66.74 -80.21 13.20
N ASP A 658 67.45 -81.08 13.91
CA ASP A 658 67.67 -80.92 15.36
C ASP A 658 68.73 -79.85 15.64
N VAL A 659 69.77 -79.78 14.79
CA VAL A 659 70.80 -78.74 14.84
C VAL A 659 70.26 -77.39 14.35
N THR A 660 69.53 -77.40 13.24
CA THR A 660 68.80 -76.25 12.71
C THR A 660 67.72 -75.86 13.69
N ASN A 661 67.04 -76.77 14.38
CA ASN A 661 66.07 -76.44 15.41
C ASN A 661 66.77 -75.84 16.61
N ALA A 662 67.97 -76.26 16.98
CA ALA A 662 68.71 -75.52 18.00
C ALA A 662 69.12 -74.13 17.50
N ALA A 663 69.58 -74.00 16.24
CA ALA A 663 70.00 -72.73 15.64
C ALA A 663 68.80 -71.80 15.42
N THR A 664 67.66 -72.37 15.08
CA THR A 664 66.36 -71.76 14.86
C THR A 664 65.68 -71.55 16.18
N GLN A 665 65.92 -72.32 17.23
CA GLN A 665 65.40 -72.00 18.55
C GLN A 665 66.20 -70.85 19.15
N VAL A 666 67.52 -70.79 18.92
CA VAL A 666 68.34 -69.60 19.22
C VAL A 666 67.89 -68.41 18.39
N THR A 667 67.80 -68.56 17.07
CA THR A 667 67.43 -67.50 16.13
C THR A 667 65.98 -67.10 16.32
N ASN A 668 65.06 -68.02 16.58
CA ASN A 668 63.66 -67.71 16.87
C ASN A 668 63.54 -67.08 18.22
N ALA A 669 64.22 -67.57 19.24
CA ALA A 669 64.18 -66.87 20.51
C ALA A 669 64.81 -65.48 20.37
N LYS A 670 65.79 -65.29 19.46
CA LYS A 670 66.38 -64.00 19.06
C LYS A 670 65.48 -63.10 18.20
N THR A 671 64.70 -63.65 17.28
CA THR A 671 63.76 -62.87 16.44
C THR A 671 62.45 -62.62 17.16
N GLN A 672 62.07 -63.53 18.05
CA GLN A 672 61.03 -63.34 19.03
C GLN A 672 61.44 -62.31 20.06
N LEU A 673 62.73 -61.98 20.21
CA LEU A 673 63.08 -60.70 20.81
C LEU A 673 62.39 -59.63 19.98
N ASN A 674 61.32 -59.13 20.54
CA ASN A 674 60.43 -58.21 19.91
C ASN A 674 60.80 -56.81 20.34
N GLY A 675 62.03 -56.54 20.76
CA GLY A 675 62.37 -55.24 21.30
C GLY A 675 62.29 -54.13 20.26
N ASN A 676 62.65 -54.39 19.02
CA ASN A 676 62.55 -53.44 17.92
C ASN A 676 61.09 -53.25 17.50
N HIS A 677 60.31 -54.34 17.40
CA HIS A 677 58.89 -54.26 17.07
C HIS A 677 58.10 -53.59 18.20
N ASN A 678 58.36 -53.97 19.45
CA ASN A 678 57.82 -53.30 20.62
C ASN A 678 58.22 -51.84 20.61
N LEU A 679 59.48 -51.51 20.26
CA LEU A 679 59.95 -50.12 20.16
C LEU A 679 59.23 -49.37 19.04
N GLU A 680 59.05 -49.99 17.88
CA GLU A 680 58.35 -49.42 16.74
C GLU A 680 56.85 -49.26 17.00
N VAL A 681 56.18 -50.27 17.56
CA VAL A 681 54.78 -50.20 18.01
C VAL A 681 54.65 -49.18 19.12
N ALA A 682 55.58 -49.12 20.07
CA ALA A 682 55.60 -48.06 21.06
C ALA A 682 55.76 -46.70 20.39
N LYS A 683 56.63 -46.55 19.38
CA LYS A 683 56.84 -45.30 18.62
C LYS A 683 55.60 -44.94 17.80
N GLN A 684 54.94 -45.90 17.16
CA GLN A 684 53.74 -45.69 16.37
C GLN A 684 52.56 -45.36 17.28
N ASN A 685 52.40 -46.07 18.38
CA ASN A 685 51.42 -45.76 19.41
C ASN A 685 51.71 -44.40 20.05
N ALA A 686 52.99 -44.04 20.24
CA ALA A 686 53.41 -42.72 20.70
C ALA A 686 53.05 -41.63 19.68
N ASN A 687 53.37 -41.84 18.40
CA ASN A 687 53.05 -40.91 17.32
C ASN A 687 51.53 -40.76 17.12
N THR A 688 50.78 -41.86 17.19
CA THR A 688 49.31 -41.88 17.13
C THR A 688 48.72 -41.18 18.34
N ALA A 689 49.26 -41.44 19.54
CA ALA A 689 48.87 -40.72 20.74
C ALA A 689 49.15 -39.21 20.57
N ILE A 690 50.37 -38.81 20.15
CA ILE A 690 50.77 -37.43 19.85
C ILE A 690 49.87 -36.78 18.80
N ASP A 691 49.45 -37.51 17.77
CA ASP A 691 48.49 -37.01 16.78
C ASP A 691 47.12 -36.74 17.39
N GLY A 692 46.66 -37.64 18.26
CA GLY A 692 45.43 -37.49 19.05
C GLY A 692 45.47 -36.37 20.09
N LEU A 693 46.65 -35.83 20.42
CA LEU A 693 46.80 -34.69 21.33
C LEU A 693 46.35 -33.39 20.65
N THR A 694 45.07 -33.05 20.77
CA THR A 694 44.43 -31.92 20.08
C THR A 694 44.93 -30.54 20.53
N SER A 695 45.56 -30.46 21.69
CA SER A 695 46.09 -29.22 22.24
C SER A 695 47.56 -29.01 21.92
N LEU A 696 48.23 -29.81 21.09
CA LEU A 696 49.57 -29.44 20.63
C LEU A 696 49.49 -28.64 19.32
N ASN A 697 50.40 -27.68 19.12
CA ASN A 697 50.55 -27.04 17.81
C ASN A 697 51.32 -27.96 16.84
N GLY A 698 51.22 -27.70 15.54
CA GLY A 698 51.83 -28.56 14.50
C GLY A 698 53.33 -28.83 14.71
N PRO A 699 54.14 -27.78 14.97
CA PRO A 699 55.56 -27.96 15.24
C PRO A 699 55.87 -28.74 16.53
N GLN A 700 55.12 -28.56 17.63
CA GLN A 700 55.30 -29.36 18.86
C GLN A 700 55.08 -30.84 18.59
N LYS A 701 54.01 -31.18 17.85
CA LYS A 701 53.77 -32.56 17.41
C LYS A 701 54.92 -33.07 16.56
N ALA A 702 55.42 -32.27 15.61
CA ALA A 702 56.54 -32.66 14.76
C ALA A 702 57.83 -32.91 15.58
N LYS A 703 58.16 -32.05 16.55
CA LYS A 703 59.35 -32.20 17.38
C LYS A 703 59.25 -33.36 18.36
N LEU A 704 58.06 -33.63 18.92
CA LEU A 704 57.82 -34.82 19.73
C LEU A 704 57.93 -36.09 18.88
N LYS A 705 57.39 -36.09 17.64
CA LYS A 705 57.56 -37.20 16.69
C LYS A 705 59.03 -37.42 16.30
N GLU A 706 59.81 -36.36 16.19
CA GLU A 706 61.26 -36.44 15.99
C GLU A 706 61.95 -37.10 17.21
N GLN A 707 61.60 -36.71 18.43
CA GLN A 707 62.11 -37.34 19.66
C GLN A 707 61.67 -38.80 19.80
N VAL A 708 60.43 -39.14 19.43
CA VAL A 708 59.97 -40.52 19.31
C VAL A 708 60.80 -41.27 18.28
N GLY A 709 61.12 -40.65 17.14
CA GLY A 709 62.03 -41.21 16.13
C GLY A 709 63.42 -41.53 16.68
N GLN A 710 63.97 -40.66 17.54
CA GLN A 710 65.31 -40.79 18.14
C GLN A 710 65.37 -41.78 19.32
N ALA A 711 64.25 -42.11 19.96
CA ALA A 711 64.22 -43.04 21.09
C ALA A 711 64.72 -44.45 20.70
N THR A 712 65.67 -45.01 21.45
CA THR A 712 66.26 -46.34 21.18
C THR A 712 65.77 -47.43 22.13
N THR A 713 65.04 -47.07 23.19
CA THR A 713 64.46 -48.01 24.16
C THR A 713 62.98 -47.75 24.46
N LEU A 714 62.25 -48.79 24.89
CA LEU A 714 60.84 -48.66 25.29
C LEU A 714 60.65 -47.62 26.39
N PRO A 715 61.49 -47.57 27.44
CA PRO A 715 61.44 -46.49 28.41
C PRO A 715 61.63 -45.12 27.76
N ASN A 716 62.53 -44.94 26.79
CA ASN A 716 62.69 -43.64 26.11
C ASN A 716 61.41 -43.24 25.35
N VAL A 717 60.76 -44.18 24.66
CA VAL A 717 59.50 -43.89 23.95
C VAL A 717 58.38 -43.57 24.93
N GLN A 718 58.30 -44.29 26.05
CA GLN A 718 57.35 -44.00 27.12
C GLN A 718 57.62 -42.61 27.72
N THR A 719 58.87 -42.25 27.98
CA THR A 719 59.24 -40.90 28.43
C THR A 719 58.81 -39.83 27.43
N VAL A 720 58.99 -40.04 26.11
CA VAL A 720 58.52 -39.08 25.10
C VAL A 720 57.00 -39.01 25.04
N ARG A 721 56.28 -40.12 25.25
CA ARG A 721 54.81 -40.12 25.39
C ARG A 721 54.35 -39.36 26.62
N ASP A 722 54.99 -39.59 27.76
CA ASP A 722 54.66 -38.91 29.01
C ASP A 722 54.97 -37.41 28.90
N ASN A 723 56.09 -37.05 28.26
CA ASN A 723 56.43 -35.67 27.93
C ASN A 723 55.41 -35.06 26.96
N ALA A 724 54.97 -35.80 25.93
CA ALA A 724 53.94 -35.35 25.01
C ALA A 724 52.61 -35.10 25.71
N GLN A 725 52.19 -36.02 26.58
CA GLN A 725 50.97 -35.88 27.38
C GLN A 725 51.08 -34.71 28.36
N THR A 726 52.23 -34.55 29.01
CA THR A 726 52.53 -33.44 29.92
C THR A 726 52.49 -32.11 29.15
N LEU A 727 53.13 -32.05 27.98
CA LEU A 727 53.15 -30.88 27.11
C LEU A 727 51.75 -30.56 26.56
N ASN A 728 50.98 -31.58 26.16
CA ASN A 728 49.61 -31.39 25.69
C ASN A 728 48.70 -30.93 26.82
N THR A 729 48.88 -31.44 28.04
CA THR A 729 48.15 -30.99 29.22
C THR A 729 48.50 -29.53 29.54
N ALA A 730 49.78 -29.16 29.46
CA ALA A 730 50.23 -27.79 29.63
C ALA A 730 49.65 -26.88 28.53
N MET A 731 49.68 -27.29 27.26
CA MET A 731 49.13 -26.52 26.14
C MET A 731 47.60 -26.47 26.11
N LYS A 732 46.93 -27.51 26.62
CA LYS A 732 45.49 -27.49 26.88
C LYS A 732 45.21 -26.48 27.98
N GLY A 733 45.94 -26.54 29.09
CA GLY A 733 45.84 -25.55 30.17
C GLY A 733 46.07 -24.12 29.66
N LEU A 734 47.07 -23.91 28.80
CA LEU A 734 47.36 -22.62 28.18
C LEU A 734 46.20 -22.17 27.27
N ARG A 735 45.67 -23.05 26.41
CA ARG A 735 44.49 -22.74 25.58
C ARG A 735 43.26 -22.44 26.42
N ASP A 736 42.98 -23.25 27.43
CA ASP A 736 41.86 -23.06 28.34
C ASP A 736 41.99 -21.73 29.10
N SER A 737 43.22 -21.35 29.52
CA SER A 737 43.46 -20.07 30.20
C SER A 737 43.14 -18.85 29.34
N ILE A 738 43.19 -18.98 28.00
CA ILE A 738 42.84 -17.91 27.08
C ILE A 738 41.49 -18.13 26.38
N ALA A 739 40.84 -19.29 26.56
CA ALA A 739 39.60 -19.64 25.86
C ALA A 739 38.47 -18.66 26.22
N ASN A 740 38.47 -18.19 27.47
CA ASN A 740 37.53 -17.21 27.97
C ASN A 740 38.02 -15.77 27.84
N GLU A 741 39.09 -15.49 27.07
CA GLU A 741 39.65 -14.14 26.93
C GLU A 741 38.57 -13.11 26.56
N ALA A 742 37.73 -13.40 25.56
CA ALA A 742 36.69 -12.48 25.12
C ALA A 742 35.68 -12.19 26.25
N THR A 743 35.28 -13.23 26.98
CA THR A 743 34.37 -13.13 28.13
C THR A 743 35.00 -12.39 29.31
N ILE A 744 36.28 -12.65 29.60
CA ILE A 744 37.04 -11.97 30.65
C ILE A 744 37.17 -10.48 30.30
N LYS A 745 37.53 -10.15 29.05
CA LYS A 745 37.66 -8.76 28.57
C LYS A 745 36.35 -7.99 28.55
N ALA A 746 35.23 -8.68 28.31
CA ALA A 746 33.89 -8.08 28.40
C ALA A 746 33.41 -7.94 29.86
N GLY A 747 34.01 -8.69 30.80
CA GLY A 747 33.62 -8.70 32.19
C GLY A 747 34.10 -7.47 32.97
N GLN A 748 33.28 -7.04 33.92
CA GLN A 748 33.54 -5.92 34.84
C GLN A 748 34.93 -5.94 35.49
N ASN A 749 35.35 -7.12 35.97
CA ASN A 749 36.64 -7.25 36.65
C ASN A 749 37.83 -6.89 35.75
N TYR A 750 37.71 -7.01 34.42
CA TYR A 750 38.70 -6.53 33.47
C TYR A 750 38.49 -5.06 33.11
N THR A 751 37.29 -4.65 32.70
CA THR A 751 37.03 -3.29 32.19
C THR A 751 37.35 -2.20 33.21
N ASP A 752 37.23 -2.52 34.51
CA ASP A 752 37.47 -1.60 35.62
C ASP A 752 38.81 -1.84 36.31
N ALA A 753 39.57 -2.86 35.88
CA ALA A 753 40.92 -3.06 36.35
C ALA A 753 41.81 -1.88 35.96
N SER A 754 42.87 -1.67 36.72
CA SER A 754 43.86 -0.65 36.40
C SER A 754 44.51 -0.94 35.04
N GLN A 755 44.81 0.11 34.26
CA GLN A 755 45.30 -0.03 32.88
C GLN A 755 46.56 -0.90 32.76
N ASN A 756 47.45 -0.85 33.75
CA ASN A 756 48.62 -1.72 33.84
C ASN A 756 48.23 -3.20 34.04
N LYS A 757 47.20 -3.51 34.83
CA LYS A 757 46.69 -4.89 35.02
C LYS A 757 45.99 -5.40 33.78
N GLN A 758 45.22 -4.56 33.08
CA GLN A 758 44.65 -4.90 31.77
C GLN A 758 45.74 -5.19 30.74
N THR A 759 46.79 -4.35 30.70
CA THR A 759 47.94 -4.52 29.80
C THR A 759 48.74 -5.78 30.14
N ASP A 760 49.01 -6.04 31.42
CA ASP A 760 49.68 -7.25 31.88
C ASP A 760 48.91 -8.51 31.47
N TYR A 761 47.58 -8.52 31.64
CA TYR A 761 46.74 -9.62 31.19
C TYR A 761 46.76 -9.76 29.66
N ASN A 762 46.64 -8.66 28.92
CA ASN A 762 46.71 -8.67 27.45
C ASN A 762 48.05 -9.19 26.93
N ASN A 763 49.15 -8.81 27.57
CA ASN A 763 50.49 -9.24 27.22
C ASN A 763 50.68 -10.72 27.54
N ALA A 764 50.21 -11.19 28.71
CA ALA A 764 50.24 -12.60 29.07
C ALA A 764 49.42 -13.44 28.09
N VAL A 765 48.22 -12.99 27.70
CA VAL A 765 47.38 -13.64 26.69
C VAL A 765 48.04 -13.62 25.31
N SER A 766 48.70 -12.52 24.93
CA SER A 766 49.42 -12.43 23.65
C SER A 766 50.63 -13.35 23.61
N ALA A 767 51.38 -13.46 24.71
CA ALA A 767 52.48 -14.41 24.85
C ALA A 767 51.97 -15.87 24.79
N ALA A 768 50.84 -16.16 25.46
CA ALA A 768 50.18 -17.46 25.36
C ALA A 768 49.73 -17.78 23.93
N LYS A 769 49.14 -16.81 23.22
CA LYS A 769 48.77 -16.95 21.80
C LYS A 769 49.98 -17.15 20.90
N ALA A 770 51.10 -16.47 21.15
CA ALA A 770 52.32 -16.66 20.40
C ALA A 770 52.83 -18.10 20.54
N ILE A 771 52.85 -18.66 21.74
CA ILE A 771 53.21 -20.07 21.99
C ILE A 771 52.24 -21.02 21.30
N ILE A 772 50.92 -20.76 21.37
CA ILE A 772 49.89 -21.58 20.71
C ILE A 772 50.03 -21.53 19.18
N GLY A 773 50.38 -20.36 18.62
CA GLY A 773 50.44 -20.10 17.19
C GLY A 773 51.80 -20.29 16.53
N GLN A 774 52.82 -20.78 17.25
CA GLN A 774 54.14 -21.06 16.68
C GLN A 774 54.03 -22.04 15.49
N THR A 775 54.56 -21.61 14.34
CA THR A 775 54.60 -22.40 13.09
C THR A 775 55.98 -22.98 12.78
N SER A 776 57.02 -22.52 13.48
CA SER A 776 58.39 -23.03 13.43
C SER A 776 59.07 -22.80 14.78
N SER A 777 59.99 -23.68 15.19
CA SER A 777 60.68 -23.62 16.49
C SER A 777 59.74 -23.56 17.70
N PRO A 778 58.99 -24.65 17.97
CA PRO A 778 58.04 -24.68 19.06
C PRO A 778 58.73 -24.60 20.44
N THR A 779 58.05 -23.98 21.39
CA THR A 779 58.33 -24.16 22.82
C THR A 779 57.96 -25.59 23.22
N MET A 780 58.94 -26.37 23.67
CA MET A 780 58.80 -27.80 24.01
C MET A 780 58.84 -28.06 25.52
N ASP A 781 59.18 -27.05 26.31
CA ASP A 781 59.22 -27.16 27.77
C ASP A 781 57.81 -26.92 28.35
N ALA A 782 57.25 -27.97 28.96
CA ALA A 782 55.96 -27.90 29.62
C ALA A 782 55.95 -26.94 30.82
N GLN A 783 57.09 -26.71 31.48
CA GLN A 783 57.22 -25.70 32.53
C GLN A 783 57.13 -24.30 31.95
N GLU A 784 57.77 -23.99 30.82
CA GLU A 784 57.64 -22.68 30.17
C GLU A 784 56.19 -22.40 29.71
N ILE A 785 55.50 -23.43 29.19
CA ILE A 785 54.08 -23.33 28.80
C ILE A 785 53.17 -23.17 30.01
N ASN A 786 53.41 -23.93 31.08
CA ASN A 786 52.68 -23.76 32.33
C ASN A 786 52.97 -22.41 32.96
N GLN A 787 54.20 -21.90 32.89
CA GLN A 787 54.52 -20.54 33.32
C GLN A 787 53.73 -19.52 32.51
N ALA A 788 53.63 -19.65 31.18
CA ALA A 788 52.79 -18.75 30.37
C ALA A 788 51.30 -18.83 30.77
N LYS A 789 50.79 -20.04 31.03
CA LYS A 789 49.40 -20.27 31.50
C LYS A 789 49.19 -19.67 32.89
N ASP A 790 50.13 -19.89 33.79
CA ASP A 790 50.09 -19.40 35.17
C ASP A 790 50.26 -17.88 35.18
N GLN A 791 51.02 -17.30 34.25
CA GLN A 791 51.04 -15.86 34.01
C GLN A 791 49.68 -15.37 33.52
N VAL A 792 49.03 -16.01 32.53
CA VAL A 792 47.67 -15.63 32.12
C VAL A 792 46.70 -15.70 33.31
N THR A 793 46.75 -16.77 34.10
CA THR A 793 45.89 -16.99 35.27
C THR A 793 46.18 -15.98 36.38
N ALA A 794 47.45 -15.77 36.71
CA ALA A 794 47.88 -14.82 37.74
C ALA A 794 47.56 -13.39 37.33
N LYS A 795 47.77 -13.02 36.05
CA LYS A 795 47.40 -11.69 35.54
C LYS A 795 45.88 -11.52 35.45
N GLN A 796 45.12 -12.58 35.17
CA GLN A 796 43.66 -12.59 35.26
C GLN A 796 43.18 -12.39 36.70
N GLN A 797 43.74 -13.12 37.66
CA GLN A 797 43.41 -12.97 39.09
C GLN A 797 43.86 -11.62 39.65
N ALA A 798 44.95 -11.08 39.12
CA ALA A 798 45.43 -9.74 39.44
C ALA A 798 44.61 -8.62 38.77
N LEU A 799 43.65 -8.96 37.89
CA LEU A 799 42.63 -8.01 37.47
C LEU A 799 41.85 -7.60 38.70
N ASN A 800 41.96 -6.33 39.01
CA ASN A 800 41.46 -5.73 40.23
C ASN A 800 40.20 -4.90 39.97
N GLY A 801 39.45 -5.13 38.89
CA GLY A 801 38.25 -4.32 38.59
C GLY A 801 37.15 -4.46 39.64
N GLN A 802 36.98 -5.64 40.23
CA GLN A 802 36.02 -5.89 41.32
C GLN A 802 36.51 -5.27 42.64
N GLU A 803 37.81 -5.32 42.89
CA GLU A 803 38.45 -4.63 44.03
C GLU A 803 38.35 -3.11 43.87
N ASN A 804 38.62 -2.59 42.68
CA ASN A 804 38.51 -1.18 42.33
C ASN A 804 37.07 -0.71 42.44
N LEU A 805 36.10 -1.51 41.97
CA LEU A 805 34.67 -1.25 42.15
C LEU A 805 34.31 -1.21 43.63
N ARG A 806 34.66 -2.23 44.42
CA ARG A 806 34.33 -2.27 45.86
C ARG A 806 35.05 -1.18 46.65
N THR A 807 36.30 -0.89 46.32
CA THR A 807 37.07 0.22 46.91
C THR A 807 36.41 1.54 46.54
N ALA A 808 36.02 1.75 45.28
CA ALA A 808 35.27 2.92 44.87
C ALA A 808 33.92 2.99 45.57
N GLN A 809 33.19 1.89 45.72
CA GLN A 809 31.92 1.85 46.44
C GLN A 809 32.10 2.18 47.92
N THR A 810 33.19 1.69 48.53
CA THR A 810 33.52 1.94 49.93
C THR A 810 33.93 3.39 50.13
N ASN A 811 34.82 3.91 49.28
CA ASN A 811 35.26 5.29 49.28
C ASN A 811 34.10 6.23 48.99
N ALA A 812 33.25 5.93 48.00
CA ALA A 812 32.06 6.71 47.66
C ALA A 812 31.02 6.65 48.78
N LYS A 813 30.83 5.51 49.46
CA LYS A 813 29.99 5.41 50.66
C LYS A 813 30.56 6.21 51.84
N GLN A 814 31.87 6.17 52.04
CA GLN A 814 32.55 6.96 53.07
C GLN A 814 32.45 8.46 52.76
N HIS A 815 32.65 8.85 51.50
CA HIS A 815 32.50 10.20 51.00
C HIS A 815 31.06 10.69 51.16
N LEU A 816 30.08 9.87 50.76
CA LEU A 816 28.64 10.10 50.95
C LEU A 816 28.27 10.28 52.43
N ASN A 817 28.90 9.52 53.34
CA ASN A 817 28.71 9.72 54.78
C ASN A 817 29.21 11.11 55.21
N GLY A 818 30.34 11.57 54.64
CA GLY A 818 30.91 12.90 54.83
C GLY A 818 30.09 14.05 54.22
N LEU A 819 29.18 13.77 53.29
CA LEU A 819 28.28 14.79 52.73
C LEU A 819 27.28 15.25 53.79
N SER A 820 27.47 16.47 54.26
CA SER A 820 26.82 16.97 55.47
C SER A 820 25.42 17.52 55.26
N ASP A 821 24.99 17.75 54.01
CA ASP A 821 23.75 18.48 53.70
C ASP A 821 22.64 17.62 53.04
N LEU A 822 22.96 16.44 52.52
CA LEU A 822 21.96 15.43 52.09
C LEU A 822 21.06 14.90 53.23
N THR A 823 19.79 14.58 52.94
CA THR A 823 18.89 13.87 53.87
C THR A 823 19.21 12.39 53.97
N ASP A 824 18.69 11.69 54.99
CA ASP A 824 18.85 10.25 55.16
C ASP A 824 18.21 9.48 53.99
N ALA A 825 17.07 9.95 53.46
CA ALA A 825 16.45 9.34 52.28
C ALA A 825 17.28 9.55 51.00
N GLN A 826 17.88 10.74 50.81
CA GLN A 826 18.78 11.03 49.69
C GLN A 826 20.11 10.27 49.83
N LYS A 827 20.68 10.20 51.03
CA LYS A 827 21.86 9.39 51.33
C LYS A 827 21.58 7.92 51.08
N GLU A 828 20.45 7.40 51.53
CA GLU A 828 20.10 6.00 51.32
C GLU A 828 19.86 5.70 49.83
N ALA A 829 19.24 6.63 49.07
CA ALA A 829 19.09 6.48 47.62
C ALA A 829 20.43 6.55 46.88
N ALA A 830 21.30 7.50 47.21
CA ALA A 830 22.64 7.61 46.66
C ALA A 830 23.51 6.39 47.04
N LYS A 831 23.35 5.88 48.27
CA LYS A 831 23.99 4.65 48.73
C LYS A 831 23.51 3.44 47.91
N ARG A 832 22.21 3.31 47.64
CA ARG A 832 21.68 2.26 46.75
C ARG A 832 22.20 2.39 45.33
N GLN A 833 22.37 3.60 44.80
CA GLN A 833 22.98 3.81 43.49
C GLN A 833 24.47 3.42 43.49
N ILE A 834 25.21 3.75 44.55
CA ILE A 834 26.62 3.32 44.71
C ILE A 834 26.71 1.80 44.85
N GLU A 835 25.86 1.17 45.66
CA GLU A 835 25.85 -0.28 45.89
C GLU A 835 25.35 -1.07 44.68
N GLY A 836 24.41 -0.51 43.92
CA GLY A 836 23.88 -1.08 42.69
C GLY A 836 24.75 -0.81 41.46
N ALA A 837 25.73 0.10 41.53
CA ALA A 837 26.66 0.35 40.46
C ALA A 837 27.49 -0.91 40.20
N THR A 838 27.49 -1.34 38.95
CA THR A 838 28.22 -2.51 38.50
C THR A 838 29.61 -2.16 38.03
N HIS A 839 29.89 -0.88 37.71
CA HIS A 839 31.21 -0.45 37.28
C HIS A 839 31.79 0.75 38.06
N PHE A 840 33.12 0.87 38.09
CA PHE A 840 33.87 1.93 38.76
C PHE A 840 33.45 3.33 38.28
N ASN A 841 33.22 3.49 36.97
CA ASN A 841 32.74 4.74 36.40
C ASN A 841 31.31 5.06 36.83
N GLU A 842 30.44 4.06 36.99
CA GLU A 842 29.09 4.22 37.52
C GLU A 842 29.11 4.63 39.01
N VAL A 843 30.02 4.05 39.81
CA VAL A 843 30.24 4.49 41.19
C VAL A 843 30.74 5.93 41.24
N THR A 844 31.71 6.27 40.39
CA THR A 844 32.23 7.64 40.28
C THR A 844 31.11 8.60 39.88
N GLN A 845 30.26 8.21 38.93
CA GLN A 845 29.10 9.00 38.52
C GLN A 845 28.08 9.14 39.65
N ALA A 846 27.80 8.08 40.41
CA ALA A 846 26.90 8.11 41.57
C ALA A 846 27.45 9.00 42.70
N GLN A 847 28.76 8.96 42.95
CA GLN A 847 29.44 9.86 43.88
C GLN A 847 29.35 11.32 43.41
N ASN A 848 29.66 11.59 42.14
CA ASN A 848 29.55 12.94 41.56
C ASN A 848 28.10 13.45 41.59
N ASN A 849 27.12 12.58 41.36
CA ASN A 849 25.70 12.93 41.47
C ASN A 849 25.33 13.24 42.92
N ALA A 850 25.84 12.47 43.89
CA ALA A 850 25.66 12.74 45.31
C ALA A 850 26.35 14.04 45.75
N ASP A 851 27.54 14.35 45.23
CA ASP A 851 28.26 15.61 45.44
C ASP A 851 27.51 16.80 44.87
N ALA A 852 27.03 16.68 43.63
CA ALA A 852 26.24 17.72 42.99
C ALA A 852 24.91 17.93 43.72
N LEU A 853 24.26 16.85 44.16
CA LEU A 853 23.06 16.92 44.99
C LEU A 853 23.37 17.54 46.36
N ASN A 854 24.47 17.16 47.01
CA ASN A 854 24.86 17.74 48.29
C ASN A 854 25.17 19.22 48.13
N THR A 855 25.84 19.63 47.06
CA THR A 855 26.09 21.03 46.73
C THR A 855 24.77 21.77 46.51
N ALA A 856 23.80 21.18 45.79
CA ALA A 856 22.47 21.76 45.64
C ALA A 856 21.74 21.86 46.99
N MET A 857 21.87 20.87 47.86
CA MET A 857 21.32 20.87 49.22
C MET A 857 21.99 21.91 50.11
N THR A 858 23.31 22.07 50.05
CA THR A 858 24.06 23.14 50.71
C THR A 858 23.60 24.50 50.20
N ASN A 859 23.42 24.65 48.89
CA ASN A 859 22.92 25.89 48.30
C ASN A 859 21.47 26.17 48.71
N LEU A 860 20.62 25.15 48.83
CA LEU A 860 19.27 25.28 49.36
C LEU A 860 19.28 25.71 50.83
N LYS A 861 20.12 25.06 51.65
CA LYS A 861 20.34 25.39 53.07
C LYS A 861 20.83 26.82 53.24
N ASN A 862 21.84 27.24 52.48
CA ASN A 862 22.38 28.60 52.49
C ASN A 862 21.35 29.59 51.95
N GLY A 863 20.59 29.22 50.91
CA GLY A 863 19.54 30.03 50.31
C GLY A 863 18.38 30.33 51.24
N ILE A 864 18.16 29.50 52.26
CA ILE A 864 17.23 29.77 53.37
C ILE A 864 17.93 30.19 54.66
N GLN A 865 19.26 30.27 54.74
CA GLN A 865 19.94 30.51 56.01
C GLN A 865 19.57 31.87 56.63
N ASP A 866 19.30 32.87 55.79
CA ASP A 866 18.83 34.18 56.21
C ASP A 866 17.30 34.26 56.38
N GLN A 867 16.58 33.13 56.34
CA GLN A 867 15.11 33.12 56.44
C GLN A 867 14.57 33.81 57.68
N ASN A 868 15.23 33.66 58.82
CA ASN A 868 14.79 34.28 60.08
C ASN A 868 15.01 35.80 60.02
N THR A 869 16.15 36.24 59.48
CA THR A 869 16.44 37.66 59.25
C THR A 869 15.47 38.27 58.25
N ILE A 870 15.14 37.55 57.18
CA ILE A 870 14.19 38.00 56.16
C ILE A 870 12.77 38.06 56.72
N LYS A 871 12.31 37.01 57.41
CA LYS A 871 10.97 36.94 58.02
C LYS A 871 10.75 38.00 59.11
N GLN A 872 11.82 38.46 59.76
CA GLN A 872 11.77 39.59 60.72
C GLN A 872 11.96 40.96 60.05
N GLY A 873 12.50 40.98 58.83
CA GLY A 873 12.73 42.21 58.08
C GLY A 873 11.43 42.78 57.51
N VAL A 874 11.40 44.10 57.42
CA VAL A 874 10.27 44.87 56.86
C VAL A 874 9.88 44.38 55.47
N ASN A 875 10.88 44.02 54.65
CA ASN A 875 10.62 43.55 53.29
C ASN A 875 9.75 42.29 53.25
N PHE A 876 9.71 41.50 54.33
CA PHE A 876 8.76 40.39 54.50
C PHE A 876 7.51 40.80 55.27
N THR A 877 7.62 41.42 56.46
CA THR A 877 6.46 41.66 57.33
C THR A 877 5.38 42.53 56.66
N ASP A 878 5.80 43.47 55.81
CA ASP A 878 4.91 44.37 55.07
C ASP A 878 4.70 43.97 53.60
N ALA A 879 5.28 42.87 53.13
CA ALA A 879 5.00 42.33 51.79
C ALA A 879 3.54 41.88 51.69
N ASP A 880 3.02 41.73 50.47
CA ASP A 880 1.66 41.24 50.28
C ASP A 880 1.48 39.83 50.86
N GLU A 881 0.29 39.54 51.40
CA GLU A 881 0.03 38.27 52.07
C GLU A 881 0.34 37.06 51.18
N VAL A 882 -0.02 37.10 49.90
CA VAL A 882 0.29 36.03 48.93
C VAL A 882 1.79 35.84 48.76
N LYS A 883 2.59 36.92 48.78
CA LYS A 883 4.04 36.87 48.62
C LYS A 883 4.75 36.42 49.89
N ARG A 884 4.26 36.84 51.06
CA ARG A 884 4.68 36.30 52.36
C ARG A 884 4.40 34.80 52.45
N ASN A 885 3.22 34.38 52.03
CA ASN A 885 2.83 32.97 52.00
C ASN A 885 3.65 32.19 50.97
N ALA A 886 3.92 32.75 49.79
CA ALA A 886 4.78 32.14 48.79
C ALA A 886 6.21 31.94 49.31
N TYR A 887 6.80 32.94 49.96
CA TYR A 887 8.12 32.83 50.57
C TYR A 887 8.11 31.85 51.76
N THR A 888 7.12 31.94 52.65
CA THR A 888 6.97 30.99 53.77
C THR A 888 6.81 29.56 53.26
N ASN A 889 5.97 29.31 52.27
CA ASN A 889 5.75 27.99 51.69
C ASN A 889 6.99 27.48 50.96
N ALA A 890 7.69 28.33 50.21
CA ALA A 890 8.93 27.96 49.55
C ALA A 890 10.03 27.62 50.57
N VAL A 891 10.13 28.40 51.65
CA VAL A 891 11.04 28.11 52.78
C VAL A 891 10.61 26.83 53.49
N THR A 892 9.32 26.59 53.74
CA THR A 892 8.83 25.35 54.38
C THR A 892 9.05 24.13 53.51
N GLN A 893 8.86 24.22 52.19
CA GLN A 893 9.22 23.15 51.26
C GLN A 893 10.74 22.91 51.25
N ALA A 894 11.54 23.97 51.28
CA ALA A 894 12.98 23.86 51.41
C ALA A 894 13.38 23.23 52.75
N GLU A 895 12.74 23.58 53.87
CA GLU A 895 12.93 22.98 55.20
C GLU A 895 12.54 21.50 55.21
N GLN A 896 11.44 21.12 54.55
CA GLN A 896 11.02 19.73 54.38
C GLN A 896 12.05 18.94 53.57
N ILE A 897 12.55 19.51 52.46
CA ILE A 897 13.60 18.90 51.65
C ILE A 897 14.91 18.80 52.44
N LEU A 898 15.25 19.79 53.28
CA LEU A 898 16.47 19.82 54.10
C LEU A 898 16.41 18.97 55.37
N ASN A 899 15.21 18.52 55.77
CA ASN A 899 15.05 17.73 56.99
C ASN A 899 15.85 16.43 56.90
N LYS A 900 16.82 16.25 57.81
CA LYS A 900 17.74 15.11 57.76
C LYS A 900 17.02 13.77 57.82
N ALA A 901 16.17 13.55 58.82
CA ALA A 901 15.58 12.23 59.06
C ALA A 901 14.35 11.95 58.19
N GLN A 902 13.54 12.98 57.90
CA GLN A 902 12.22 12.83 57.27
C GLN A 902 12.14 13.49 55.88
N GLY A 903 13.21 14.14 55.43
CA GLY A 903 13.20 14.82 54.15
C GLY A 903 13.16 13.81 52.99
N PRO A 904 12.32 14.05 51.97
CA PRO A 904 12.15 13.11 50.86
C PRO A 904 13.44 12.95 50.04
N ASN A 905 13.54 11.84 49.30
CA ASN A 905 14.61 11.63 48.32
C ASN A 905 14.43 12.55 47.09
N THR A 906 14.57 13.86 47.27
CA THR A 906 14.40 14.86 46.22
C THR A 906 15.63 14.85 45.32
N ALA A 907 15.45 14.67 44.02
CA ALA A 907 16.53 14.72 43.04
C ALA A 907 17.14 16.14 42.94
N LYS A 908 18.35 16.24 42.38
CA LYS A 908 19.11 17.51 42.27
C LYS A 908 18.29 18.63 41.66
N ASP A 909 17.65 18.37 40.53
CA ASP A 909 16.84 19.37 39.82
C ASP A 909 15.65 19.83 40.67
N GLY A 910 15.08 18.94 41.49
CA GLY A 910 14.02 19.27 42.44
C GLY A 910 14.52 20.16 43.59
N VAL A 911 15.73 19.90 44.10
CA VAL A 911 16.39 20.74 45.12
C VAL A 911 16.74 22.12 44.56
N GLU A 912 17.29 22.16 43.34
CA GLU A 912 17.59 23.42 42.64
C GLU A 912 16.31 24.21 42.32
N THR A 913 15.22 23.52 41.93
CA THR A 913 13.90 24.13 41.76
C THR A 913 13.38 24.72 43.08
N ALA A 914 13.55 24.00 44.20
CA ALA A 914 13.16 24.53 45.51
C ALA A 914 13.98 25.78 45.89
N LEU A 915 15.29 25.78 45.61
CA LEU A 915 16.15 26.95 45.83
C LEU A 915 15.73 28.13 44.94
N GLN A 916 15.46 27.88 43.66
CA GLN A 916 14.94 28.90 42.74
C GLN A 916 13.59 29.44 43.21
N ASN A 917 12.71 28.59 43.73
CA ASN A 917 11.43 29.02 44.31
C ASN A 917 11.64 29.90 45.55
N VAL A 918 12.57 29.55 46.45
CA VAL A 918 12.94 30.39 47.59
C VAL A 918 13.50 31.73 47.12
N GLN A 919 14.45 31.74 46.18
CA GLN A 919 15.08 32.96 45.66
C GLN A 919 14.07 33.85 44.93
N ARG A 920 13.21 33.26 44.09
CA ARG A 920 12.14 34.00 43.40
C ARG A 920 11.17 34.59 44.41
N ALA A 921 10.64 33.79 45.33
CA ALA A 921 9.71 34.28 46.34
C ALA A 921 10.35 35.34 47.25
N LYS A 922 11.64 35.20 47.59
CA LYS A 922 12.45 36.19 48.32
C LYS A 922 12.59 37.50 47.56
N ASN A 923 12.86 37.44 46.26
CA ASN A 923 12.98 38.63 45.41
C ASN A 923 11.63 39.28 45.11
N GLU A 924 10.55 38.50 45.14
CA GLU A 924 9.18 38.99 44.98
C GLU A 924 8.64 39.68 46.24
N LEU A 925 9.26 39.44 47.40
CA LEU A 925 8.94 40.15 48.64
C LEU A 925 9.07 41.65 48.42
N ASN A 926 7.95 42.32 48.59
CA ASN A 926 7.77 43.72 48.22
C ASN A 926 7.45 44.59 49.44
N GLY A 927 7.79 44.18 50.66
CA GLY A 927 7.49 44.98 51.85
C GLY A 927 8.14 46.36 51.82
N ASN A 928 9.39 46.47 51.36
CA ASN A 928 10.07 47.74 51.18
C ASN A 928 9.40 48.60 50.09
N GLN A 929 8.93 47.97 49.01
CA GLN A 929 8.15 48.65 47.97
C GLN A 929 6.77 49.07 48.50
N ASN A 930 6.14 48.26 49.35
CA ASN A 930 4.88 48.58 49.99
C ASN A 930 5.05 49.72 50.98
N VAL A 931 6.17 49.81 51.71
CA VAL A 931 6.57 50.97 52.51
C VAL A 931 6.78 52.19 51.62
N ALA A 932 7.51 52.07 50.51
CA ALA A 932 7.71 53.20 49.58
C ALA A 932 6.41 53.68 48.92
N ASN A 933 5.53 52.75 48.54
CA ASN A 933 4.18 53.03 48.03
C ASN A 933 3.32 53.67 49.12
N ALA A 934 3.33 53.15 50.34
CA ALA A 934 2.65 53.75 51.48
C ALA A 934 3.19 55.15 51.76
N LYS A 935 4.51 55.38 51.70
CA LYS A 935 5.13 56.72 51.83
C LYS A 935 4.67 57.65 50.73
N THR A 936 4.65 57.17 49.49
CA THR A 936 4.21 57.96 48.32
C THR A 936 2.73 58.31 48.44
N ASN A 937 1.89 57.34 48.77
CA ASN A 937 0.45 57.52 49.01
C ASN A 937 0.19 58.44 50.20
N ALA A 938 0.92 58.28 51.31
CA ALA A 938 0.81 59.13 52.49
C ALA A 938 1.34 60.54 52.23
N LYS A 939 2.42 60.73 51.45
CA LYS A 939 2.90 62.04 50.99
C LYS A 939 1.90 62.71 50.04
N ASN A 940 1.29 61.96 49.13
CA ASN A 940 0.25 62.47 48.23
C ASN A 940 -1.00 62.87 49.03
N ALA A 941 -1.45 62.00 49.95
CA ALA A 941 -2.53 62.30 50.88
C ALA A 941 -2.21 63.53 51.73
N LEU A 942 -1.00 63.61 52.31
CA LEU A 942 -0.49 64.75 53.08
C LEU A 942 -0.44 66.03 52.25
N ASN A 943 -0.03 65.95 50.97
CA ASN A 943 -0.06 67.10 50.06
C ASN A 943 -1.49 67.60 49.84
N ASN A 944 -2.46 66.69 49.75
CA ASN A 944 -3.88 67.01 49.64
C ASN A 944 -4.53 67.50 50.95
N LEU A 945 -3.86 67.38 52.10
CA LEU A 945 -4.31 67.99 53.35
C LEU A 945 -4.14 69.51 53.27
N THR A 946 -5.27 70.23 53.30
CA THR A 946 -5.36 71.66 53.04
C THR A 946 -5.19 72.53 54.26
N SER A 947 -5.34 72.01 55.48
CA SER A 947 -5.45 72.82 56.70
C SER A 947 -4.15 72.93 57.49
N ILE A 948 -3.26 71.93 57.43
CA ILE A 948 -1.92 71.98 58.06
C ILE A 948 -0.95 73.01 57.44
N ASN A 949 0.02 73.53 58.21
CA ASN A 949 1.03 74.49 57.74
C ASN A 949 2.27 73.81 57.11
N ASN A 950 3.19 74.57 56.51
CA ASN A 950 4.36 74.01 55.82
C ASN A 950 5.34 73.35 56.80
N ALA A 951 5.60 73.92 57.98
CA ALA A 951 6.52 73.32 58.95
C ALA A 951 6.01 71.96 59.49
N GLN A 952 4.71 71.87 59.80
CA GLN A 952 4.03 70.62 60.15
C GLN A 952 4.00 69.65 58.97
N LYS A 953 3.72 70.13 57.76
CA LYS A 953 3.75 69.31 56.55
C LYS A 953 5.15 68.77 56.27
N ASP A 954 6.21 69.56 56.47
CA ASP A 954 7.59 69.14 56.26
C ASP A 954 8.11 68.23 57.37
N ALA A 955 7.68 68.44 58.61
CA ALA A 955 7.94 67.53 59.72
C ALA A 955 7.21 66.19 59.54
N LEU A 956 5.93 66.20 59.14
CA LEU A 956 5.18 64.99 58.82
C LEU A 956 5.76 64.30 57.58
N LYS A 957 6.22 65.03 56.56
CA LYS A 957 6.99 64.45 55.45
C LYS A 957 8.26 63.78 55.94
N SER A 958 8.98 64.41 56.87
CA SER A 958 10.20 63.84 57.46
C SER A 958 9.88 62.60 58.32
N GLN A 959 8.76 62.59 59.04
CA GLN A 959 8.29 61.42 59.80
C GLN A 959 7.82 60.29 58.88
N ILE A 960 7.11 60.60 57.78
CA ILE A 960 6.76 59.61 56.74
C ILE A 960 8.05 59.07 56.11
N GLU A 961 9.04 59.91 55.84
CA GLU A 961 10.32 59.47 55.28
C GLU A 961 11.12 58.62 56.27
N GLY A 962 11.09 58.95 57.56
CA GLY A 962 11.73 58.21 58.63
C GLY A 962 11.02 56.93 59.05
N ALA A 963 9.73 56.77 58.72
CA ALA A 963 8.97 55.56 59.03
C ALA A 963 9.53 54.36 58.26
N THR A 964 9.78 53.27 58.97
CA THR A 964 10.42 52.08 58.39
C THR A 964 9.43 50.99 58.01
N THR A 965 8.15 51.09 58.38
CA THR A 965 7.09 50.10 58.08
C THR A 965 5.82 50.74 57.52
N VAL A 966 4.99 49.98 56.82
CA VAL A 966 3.68 50.39 56.29
C VAL A 966 2.77 50.80 57.44
N ALA A 967 2.77 50.03 58.53
CA ALA A 967 2.05 50.37 59.75
C ALA A 967 2.51 51.73 60.33
N GLY A 968 3.82 51.98 60.38
CA GLY A 968 4.38 53.26 60.82
C GLY A 968 3.99 54.42 59.90
N VAL A 969 4.05 54.23 58.58
CA VAL A 969 3.60 55.24 57.61
C VAL A 969 2.10 55.52 57.72
N ASN A 970 1.28 54.47 57.89
CA ASN A 970 -0.16 54.62 58.10
C ASN A 970 -0.47 55.34 59.42
N GLN A 971 0.31 55.11 60.47
CA GLN A 971 0.17 55.83 61.74
C GLN A 971 0.52 57.31 61.59
N VAL A 972 1.59 57.66 60.86
CA VAL A 972 1.91 59.06 60.55
C VAL A 972 0.85 59.68 59.62
N SER A 973 0.32 58.94 58.64
CA SER A 973 -0.77 59.41 57.77
C SER A 973 -2.07 59.64 58.54
N THR A 974 -2.39 58.77 59.50
CA THR A 974 -3.50 58.95 60.44
C THR A 974 -3.26 60.18 61.31
N SER A 975 -2.06 60.31 61.87
CA SER A 975 -1.67 61.47 62.69
C SER A 975 -1.71 62.77 61.88
N ALA A 976 -1.34 62.74 60.59
CA ALA A 976 -1.45 63.86 59.67
C ALA A 976 -2.91 64.21 59.37
N SER A 977 -3.76 63.22 59.14
CA SER A 977 -5.21 63.44 58.94
C SER A 977 -5.85 64.01 60.21
N GLU A 978 -5.53 63.46 61.39
CA GLU A 978 -6.01 63.97 62.67
C GLU A 978 -5.50 65.37 62.97
N LEU A 979 -4.22 65.65 62.69
CA LEU A 979 -3.65 66.99 62.80
C LEU A 979 -4.31 67.95 61.82
N ASN A 980 -4.59 67.51 60.59
CA ASN A 980 -5.32 68.32 59.61
C ASN A 980 -6.74 68.63 60.06
N THR A 981 -7.43 67.66 60.66
CA THR A 981 -8.74 67.88 61.29
C THR A 981 -8.61 68.87 62.44
N ALA A 982 -7.63 68.72 63.34
CA ALA A 982 -7.38 69.65 64.43
C ALA A 982 -7.04 71.07 63.93
N MET A 983 -6.22 71.19 62.89
CA MET A 983 -5.87 72.46 62.24
C MET A 983 -7.09 73.07 61.53
N SER A 984 -7.92 72.27 60.88
CA SER A 984 -9.17 72.73 60.27
C SER A 984 -10.17 73.19 61.33
N ASN A 985 -10.22 72.53 62.47
CA ASN A 985 -11.04 72.92 63.61
C ASN A 985 -10.49 74.19 64.25
N LEU A 986 -9.16 74.35 64.36
CA LEU A 986 -8.52 75.58 64.80
C LEU A 986 -8.87 76.74 63.86
N GLN A 987 -8.75 76.53 62.55
CA GLN A 987 -9.15 77.50 61.52
C GLN A 987 -10.63 77.87 61.67
N SER A 988 -11.51 76.88 61.80
CA SER A 988 -12.95 77.10 61.98
C SER A 988 -13.26 77.85 63.27
N GLY A 989 -12.55 77.53 64.36
CA GLY A 989 -12.71 78.16 65.68
C GLY A 989 -12.27 79.63 65.72
N ILE A 990 -11.48 80.09 64.75
CA ILE A 990 -11.12 81.51 64.57
C ILE A 990 -11.77 82.16 63.35
N ASN A 991 -12.50 81.43 62.50
CA ASN A 991 -13.10 82.00 61.29
C ASN A 991 -14.15 83.07 61.60
N ASP A 992 -14.78 82.95 62.77
CA ASP A 992 -15.69 83.96 63.30
C ASP A 992 -14.97 84.99 64.16
N GLU A 993 -13.65 85.14 64.06
CA GLU A 993 -12.90 86.18 64.78
C GLU A 993 -13.46 87.56 64.51
N THR A 994 -13.71 87.92 63.24
CA THR A 994 -14.26 89.23 62.88
C THR A 994 -15.63 89.44 63.52
N ALA A 995 -16.48 88.41 63.53
CA ALA A 995 -17.78 88.45 64.18
C ALA A 995 -17.65 88.52 65.72
N THR A 996 -16.72 87.76 66.30
CA THR A 996 -16.46 87.74 67.75
C THR A 996 -15.89 89.08 68.22
N LYS A 997 -15.01 89.73 67.45
CA LYS A 997 -14.45 91.06 67.76
C LYS A 997 -15.45 92.20 67.56
N ALA A 998 -16.41 92.02 66.65
CA ALA A 998 -17.52 92.96 66.47
C ALA A 998 -18.67 92.74 67.48
N ALA A 999 -18.76 91.54 68.05
CA ALA A 999 -19.74 91.23 69.07
C ALA A 999 -19.46 92.01 70.35
N GLN A 1000 -20.54 92.47 70.98
CA GLN A 1000 -20.48 93.26 72.21
C GLN A 1000 -19.69 92.54 73.32
N LYS A 1001 -19.87 91.21 73.40
CA LYS A 1001 -19.12 90.32 74.28
C LYS A 1001 -17.61 90.56 74.26
N TYR A 1002 -17.04 90.94 73.11
CA TYR A 1002 -15.62 91.31 73.01
C TYR A 1002 -15.37 92.80 73.28
N THR A 1003 -16.12 93.74 72.69
CA THR A 1003 -15.83 95.20 72.82
C THR A 1003 -15.88 95.68 74.27
N ASP A 1004 -16.70 95.02 75.09
CA ASP A 1004 -16.95 95.41 76.47
C ASP A 1004 -16.20 94.50 77.47
N ALA A 1005 -15.59 93.40 77.01
CA ALA A 1005 -14.79 92.53 77.88
C ALA A 1005 -13.58 93.25 78.48
N ASP A 1006 -13.15 92.80 79.66
CA ASP A 1006 -11.96 93.35 80.33
C ASP A 1006 -10.77 93.36 79.37
N ARG A 1007 -9.98 94.45 79.38
CA ARG A 1007 -8.82 94.59 78.47
C ARG A 1007 -7.89 93.37 78.53
N GLU A 1008 -7.70 92.77 79.70
CA GLU A 1008 -6.89 91.56 79.86
C GLU A 1008 -7.52 90.34 79.15
N LYS A 1009 -8.85 90.21 79.14
CA LYS A 1009 -9.57 89.13 78.44
C LYS A 1009 -9.64 89.38 76.93
N GLN A 1010 -9.80 90.63 76.49
CA GLN A 1010 -9.65 91.03 75.08
C GLN A 1010 -8.23 90.74 74.59
N ALA A 1011 -7.21 91.12 75.37
CA ALA A 1011 -5.82 90.83 75.07
C ALA A 1011 -5.57 89.32 75.03
N ALA A 1012 -6.04 88.56 76.01
CA ALA A 1012 -5.93 87.11 76.02
C ALA A 1012 -6.62 86.43 74.82
N TYR A 1013 -7.79 86.92 74.40
CA TYR A 1013 -8.46 86.44 73.18
C TYR A 1013 -7.70 86.83 71.92
N ASN A 1014 -7.22 88.08 71.82
CA ASN A 1014 -6.38 88.53 70.70
C ASN A 1014 -5.08 87.76 70.59
N ASP A 1015 -4.43 87.49 71.72
CA ASP A 1015 -3.18 86.77 71.81
C ASP A 1015 -3.41 85.30 71.47
N ALA A 1016 -4.50 84.69 71.98
CA ALA A 1016 -4.89 83.33 71.63
C ALA A 1016 -5.22 83.19 70.14
N VAL A 1017 -5.96 84.14 69.55
CA VAL A 1017 -6.27 84.17 68.12
C VAL A 1017 -5.03 84.48 67.28
N SER A 1018 -4.15 85.38 67.73
CA SER A 1018 -2.90 85.70 67.02
C SER A 1018 -1.91 84.56 67.07
N ALA A 1019 -1.83 83.84 68.20
CA ALA A 1019 -1.07 82.61 68.33
C ALA A 1019 -1.67 81.51 67.45
N ALA A 1020 -3.00 81.34 67.44
CA ALA A 1020 -3.69 80.41 66.55
C ALA A 1020 -3.47 80.75 65.06
N LYS A 1021 -3.51 82.03 64.68
CA LYS A 1021 -3.18 82.52 63.32
C LYS A 1021 -1.72 82.29 62.96
N THR A 1022 -0.81 82.50 63.91
CA THR A 1022 0.62 82.21 63.72
C THR A 1022 0.80 80.72 63.46
N LEU A 1023 0.08 79.87 64.21
CA LEU A 1023 0.08 78.43 64.03
C LEU A 1023 -0.53 77.98 62.69
N LEU A 1024 -1.64 78.59 62.28
CA LEU A 1024 -2.31 78.34 60.99
C LEU A 1024 -1.54 78.90 59.79
N ASN A 1025 -0.62 79.85 60.00
CA ASN A 1025 0.14 80.50 58.94
C ASN A 1025 0.91 79.44 58.14
N LYS A 1026 0.63 79.39 56.84
CA LYS A 1026 1.18 78.35 55.97
C LYS A 1026 2.70 78.35 55.92
N THR A 1027 3.38 79.50 55.96
CA THR A 1027 4.83 79.58 55.76
C THR A 1027 5.64 79.82 57.03
N ALA A 1028 5.06 80.45 58.06
CA ALA A 1028 5.76 80.83 59.28
C ALA A 1028 5.29 80.08 60.55
N GLY A 1029 4.29 79.19 60.42
CA GLY A 1029 3.77 78.44 61.56
C GLY A 1029 4.78 77.43 62.10
N ALA A 1030 4.78 77.26 63.43
CA ALA A 1030 5.62 76.28 64.09
C ALA A 1030 5.14 74.84 63.83
N ASN A 1031 6.04 73.88 64.01
CA ASN A 1031 5.77 72.45 63.90
C ASN A 1031 5.11 71.91 65.19
N ASP A 1032 3.88 72.32 65.45
CA ASP A 1032 3.12 71.88 66.61
C ASP A 1032 2.30 70.61 66.32
N ASN A 1033 2.25 69.71 67.30
CA ASN A 1033 1.51 68.45 67.19
C ASN A 1033 0.00 68.63 67.42
N LYS A 1034 -0.79 67.56 67.25
CA LYS A 1034 -2.25 67.59 67.39
C LYS A 1034 -2.69 68.17 68.74
N ALA A 1035 -2.06 67.72 69.82
CA ALA A 1035 -2.40 68.17 71.17
C ALA A 1035 -2.14 69.68 71.36
N ALA A 1036 -1.05 70.21 70.79
CA ALA A 1036 -0.75 71.63 70.82
C ALA A 1036 -1.72 72.47 69.97
N VAL A 1037 -2.14 71.98 68.80
CA VAL A 1037 -3.17 72.62 67.96
C VAL A 1037 -4.54 72.61 68.65
N GLU A 1038 -4.93 71.48 69.25
CA GLU A 1038 -6.17 71.35 70.02
C GLU A 1038 -6.12 72.23 71.27
N GLN A 1039 -4.96 72.35 71.94
CA GLN A 1039 -4.77 73.31 73.02
C GLN A 1039 -4.86 74.75 72.53
N ALA A 1040 -4.35 75.09 71.35
CA ALA A 1040 -4.52 76.43 70.77
C ALA A 1040 -6.01 76.72 70.49
N LEU A 1041 -6.76 75.75 69.97
CA LEU A 1041 -8.21 75.87 69.76
C LEU A 1041 -8.93 75.99 71.09
N GLN A 1042 -8.53 75.21 72.09
CA GLN A 1042 -9.09 75.29 73.44
C GLN A 1042 -8.77 76.62 74.10
N ARG A 1043 -7.57 77.20 73.89
CA ARG A 1043 -7.22 78.54 74.35
C ARG A 1043 -8.06 79.60 73.65
N VAL A 1044 -8.26 79.51 72.34
CA VAL A 1044 -9.17 80.40 71.60
C VAL A 1044 -10.59 80.28 72.16
N ASN A 1045 -11.13 79.07 72.29
CA ASN A 1045 -12.47 78.83 72.81
C ASN A 1045 -12.63 79.24 74.28
N THR A 1046 -11.62 79.01 75.12
CA THR A 1046 -11.62 79.41 76.54
C THR A 1046 -11.54 80.92 76.65
N ALA A 1047 -10.61 81.57 75.93
CA ALA A 1047 -10.51 83.03 75.91
C ALA A 1047 -11.79 83.66 75.35
N LYS A 1048 -12.36 83.09 74.30
CA LYS A 1048 -13.65 83.49 73.71
C LYS A 1048 -14.82 83.32 74.66
N SER A 1049 -14.86 82.23 75.42
CA SER A 1049 -15.89 82.00 76.44
C SER A 1049 -15.69 82.88 77.67
N ALA A 1050 -14.44 83.24 77.97
CA ALA A 1050 -14.07 84.12 79.08
C ALA A 1050 -14.34 85.61 78.77
N LEU A 1051 -14.54 85.99 77.51
CA LEU A 1051 -15.02 87.32 77.14
C LEU A 1051 -16.33 87.60 77.90
N ASN A 1052 -16.27 88.56 78.83
CA ASN A 1052 -17.31 88.83 79.82
C ASN A 1052 -18.07 90.13 79.54
N GLY A 1053 -18.04 90.63 78.30
CA GLY A 1053 -18.79 91.83 77.91
C GLY A 1053 -20.31 91.65 77.91
N ASP A 1054 -20.82 90.45 78.20
CA ASP A 1054 -22.25 90.16 78.39
C ASP A 1054 -22.61 90.15 79.89
N ALA A 1055 -22.24 91.22 80.60
CA ALA A 1055 -22.91 91.88 81.73
C ALA A 1055 -21.93 92.85 82.42
#